data_AF-A0A0Q1CQ33-F1
#
_entry.id   AF-A0A0Q1CQ33-F1
#
_cell.length_a   1.000
_cell.length_b   1.000
_cell.length_c   1.000
_cell.angle_alpha   90.00
_cell.angle_beta   90.00
_cell.angle_gamma   90.00
#
_symmetry.space_group_name_H-M   'P 1'
#
loop_
_entity.id
_entity.type
_entity.pdbx_description
1 polymer ?
#
loop_
_entity_poly.entity_id
_entity_poly.type
_entity_poly.pdbx_seq_one_letter_code
_entity_poly.pdbx_strand_id
1 'polypeptide(L)'
;MTIVIARSEFLSILFPNLRQDQSNLIDVLKDFYSIGSTSPEVEISDDFITIKINIEISHRESDLSAEIISLCEQDKITQALPLAKQLVKDYPKVSEYHRLLGQIQSELGNQEEGINALIDSLRWNPKNQYALIMMGNIFARHKGDIDTALIYYNEVLKLDSDDYLALNNIGANLLQLGRLREAKEYFHKAIFSNPNYPNTYYGLAIIAEAEQDYADAFDYIKKSIKNNESKDEVFKNSIAFAKRLSETISKTKPVRDLVRGYVKDLELKYNTQIKIEEDDNISTAAKLELKENYDRDYHLVRYQSKYSTYLHLIVHELIHLELAEDARIADTNHLFTSNQSHKSKFFHNLESEATKLYNNGISKDSVANYFQALHNGLNSQVFNTPIDLFIEDIIFQRFKPLRPIQFYSLYVLINEGVKAVTQKEIVERTPKEIIRVSKIYNLIHATHFKTLFGIDLTGLHKPNKIESDTAKKLYDEFLEYREDRESGEEYELIQHWAEDLKMDGYFDLILESKYRSQSIDDVIESVNSDPFNLSESDPSQERKMRSFVESHTSEDVNMAVVMYMVSALEYLKEMSQEKIKKIAFEFATVGMQGIDPNKGGYHVPSIPNSNFSGYKTLAFYYVTWAKGIPDMLGQLQMPFDKEYELATAFLKK
;
A
#
# COMPACT_ATOMS: atom_id res chain seq x y z
N MET A 1 55.65 -20.26 -5.52
CA MET A 1 54.58 -19.93 -4.53
C MET A 1 55.12 -20.15 -3.13
N THR A 2 54.81 -19.27 -2.17
CA THR A 2 55.17 -19.44 -0.76
C THR A 2 53.92 -19.34 0.08
N ILE A 3 53.66 -20.35 0.91
CA ILE A 3 52.51 -20.41 1.82
C ILE A 3 53.04 -20.38 3.24
N VAL A 4 52.48 -19.50 4.08
CA VAL A 4 52.89 -19.34 5.47
C VAL A 4 51.69 -19.61 6.37
N ILE A 5 51.83 -20.57 7.26
CA ILE A 5 50.78 -21.01 8.19
C ILE A 5 51.30 -20.82 9.62
N ALA A 6 50.46 -20.30 10.53
CA ALA A 6 50.80 -20.23 11.94
C ALA A 6 50.84 -21.64 12.55
N ARG A 7 51.80 -21.88 13.45
CA ARG A 7 51.87 -23.13 14.20
C ARG A 7 50.86 -23.09 15.34
N SER A 8 49.63 -23.55 15.07
CA SER A 8 48.52 -23.52 16.04
C SER A 8 47.74 -24.84 16.05
N GLU A 9 46.85 -25.00 17.02
CA GLU A 9 45.89 -26.11 17.07
C GLU A 9 45.01 -26.18 15.81
N PHE A 10 44.84 -25.08 15.07
CA PHE A 10 44.10 -25.07 13.81
C PHE A 10 44.73 -25.98 12.74
N LEU A 11 46.04 -26.25 12.81
CA LEU A 11 46.70 -27.18 11.90
C LEU A 11 46.15 -28.61 11.98
N SER A 12 45.78 -29.08 13.18
CA SER A 12 45.20 -30.42 13.32
C SER A 12 43.79 -30.50 12.75
N ILE A 13 43.11 -29.36 12.59
CA ILE A 13 41.77 -29.26 11.98
C ILE A 13 41.88 -29.23 10.45
N LEU A 14 42.85 -28.48 9.89
CA LEU A 14 43.12 -28.50 8.45
C LEU A 14 43.68 -29.84 7.98
N PHE A 15 44.41 -30.54 8.85
CA PHE A 15 45.05 -31.82 8.56
C PHE A 15 44.70 -32.87 9.62
N PRO A 16 43.47 -33.42 9.60
CA PRO A 16 43.01 -34.38 10.61
C PRO A 16 43.85 -35.68 10.66
N ASN A 17 44.63 -35.96 9.61
CA ASN A 17 45.58 -37.07 9.54
C ASN A 17 46.90 -36.81 10.30
N LEU A 18 47.12 -35.60 10.84
CA LEU A 18 48.21 -35.31 11.78
C LEU A 18 47.98 -36.09 13.08
N ARG A 19 48.54 -37.29 13.17
CA ARG A 19 48.60 -38.06 14.42
C ARG A 19 49.42 -37.31 15.46
N GLN A 20 49.18 -37.59 16.74
CA GLN A 20 49.73 -36.98 17.97
C GLN A 20 51.29 -36.97 18.12
N ASP A 21 52.04 -37.16 17.05
CA ASP A 21 53.50 -37.13 17.01
C ASP A 21 53.98 -36.03 16.06
N GLN A 22 54.67 -35.02 16.60
CA GLN A 22 55.18 -33.86 15.84
C GLN A 22 56.17 -34.24 14.73
N SER A 23 56.72 -35.46 14.76
CA SER A 23 57.69 -36.00 13.81
C SER A 23 57.17 -36.15 12.37
N ASN A 24 55.85 -36.30 12.18
CA ASN A 24 55.21 -36.60 10.87
C ASN A 24 54.66 -35.34 10.15
N LEU A 25 54.83 -34.15 10.70
CA LEU A 25 54.22 -32.92 10.17
C LEU A 25 54.81 -32.51 8.81
N ILE A 26 56.13 -32.63 8.63
CA ILE A 26 56.80 -32.29 7.36
C ILE A 26 56.32 -33.19 6.23
N ASP A 27 56.22 -34.50 6.48
CA ASP A 27 55.83 -35.48 5.45
C ASP A 27 54.36 -35.32 5.07
N VAL A 28 53.47 -35.14 6.04
CA VAL A 28 52.04 -34.84 5.78
C VAL A 28 51.88 -33.57 4.96
N LEU A 29 52.62 -32.50 5.27
CA LEU A 29 52.56 -31.26 4.50
C LEU A 29 53.18 -31.42 3.11
N LYS A 30 54.27 -32.18 2.97
CA LYS A 30 54.84 -32.48 1.65
C LYS A 30 53.86 -33.25 0.78
N ASP A 31 53.24 -34.28 1.32
CA ASP A 31 52.23 -35.06 0.61
C ASP A 31 51.04 -34.20 0.24
N PHE A 32 50.54 -33.42 1.20
CA PHE A 32 49.40 -32.55 0.98
C PHE A 32 49.69 -31.42 0.01
N TYR A 33 50.91 -30.90 -0.13
CA TYR A 33 51.22 -29.79 -1.06
C TYR A 33 51.91 -30.24 -2.35
N SER A 34 52.13 -31.54 -2.54
CA SER A 34 52.73 -32.08 -3.76
C SER A 34 51.79 -31.93 -4.96
N ILE A 35 52.37 -31.57 -6.11
CA ILE A 35 51.67 -31.37 -7.39
C ILE A 35 52.35 -32.21 -8.46
N GLY A 36 51.72 -33.30 -8.88
CA GLY A 36 52.33 -34.24 -9.82
C GLY A 36 53.65 -34.79 -9.25
N SER A 37 54.76 -34.55 -9.95
CA SER A 37 56.12 -34.91 -9.49
C SER A 37 56.82 -33.83 -8.66
N THR A 38 56.21 -32.66 -8.46
CA THR A 38 56.81 -31.55 -7.71
C THR A 38 56.49 -31.68 -6.23
N SER A 39 57.54 -31.85 -5.41
CA SER A 39 57.43 -31.86 -3.95
C SER A 39 57.81 -30.48 -3.38
N PRO A 40 57.10 -29.96 -2.37
CA PRO A 40 57.39 -28.66 -1.78
C PRO A 40 58.54 -28.73 -0.77
N GLU A 41 59.23 -27.60 -0.59
CA GLU A 41 60.13 -27.41 0.55
C GLU A 41 59.31 -26.92 1.75
N VAL A 42 59.48 -27.56 2.91
CA VAL A 42 58.77 -27.23 4.15
C VAL A 42 59.80 -26.83 5.19
N GLU A 43 59.70 -25.60 5.68
CA GLU A 43 60.53 -25.04 6.75
C GLU A 43 59.63 -24.78 7.97
N ILE A 44 59.99 -25.33 9.13
CA ILE A 44 59.25 -25.13 10.39
C ILE A 44 60.08 -24.23 11.29
N SER A 45 59.46 -23.15 11.76
CA SER A 45 59.96 -22.27 12.83
C SER A 45 59.08 -22.42 14.09
N ASP A 46 59.45 -21.74 15.18
CA ASP A 46 58.70 -21.81 16.44
C ASP A 46 57.23 -21.37 16.27
N ASP A 47 57.01 -20.28 15.52
CA ASP A 47 55.69 -19.67 15.35
C ASP A 47 55.02 -19.97 13.99
N PHE A 48 55.79 -20.30 12.96
CA PHE A 48 55.29 -20.43 11.58
C PHE A 48 55.85 -21.63 10.81
N ILE A 49 55.06 -22.13 9.88
CA ILE A 49 55.45 -23.12 8.87
C ILE A 49 55.44 -22.43 7.51
N THR A 50 56.57 -22.49 6.80
CA THR A 50 56.74 -21.95 5.45
C THR A 50 56.84 -23.09 4.45
N ILE A 51 55.97 -23.07 3.45
CA ILE A 51 55.89 -24.08 2.39
C ILE A 51 56.21 -23.39 1.06
N LYS A 52 57.36 -23.73 0.47
CA LYS A 52 57.80 -23.18 -0.82
C LYS A 52 57.56 -24.22 -1.90
N ILE A 53 56.75 -23.86 -2.88
CA ILE A 53 56.41 -24.69 -4.03
C ILE A 53 57.02 -24.02 -5.25
N ASN A 54 57.99 -24.67 -5.90
CA ASN A 54 58.68 -24.14 -7.07
C ASN A 54 57.81 -24.31 -8.33
N ILE A 55 56.84 -23.40 -8.47
CA ILE A 55 55.87 -23.36 -9.56
C ILE A 55 55.63 -21.91 -9.98
N GLU A 56 55.51 -21.68 -11.29
CA GLU A 56 54.96 -20.44 -11.84
C GLU A 56 53.45 -20.40 -11.61
N ILE A 57 52.94 -19.26 -11.11
CA ILE A 57 51.51 -19.01 -10.97
C ILE A 57 51.11 -18.09 -12.13
N SER A 58 50.30 -18.60 -13.05
CA SER A 58 49.61 -17.75 -14.02
C SER A 58 48.35 -17.21 -13.35
N HIS A 59 48.38 -15.94 -12.93
CA HIS A 59 47.19 -15.21 -12.48
C HIS A 59 46.55 -14.55 -13.69
N ARG A 60 45.69 -15.27 -14.40
CA ARG A 60 44.75 -14.64 -15.31
C ARG A 60 43.36 -14.81 -14.73
N GLU A 61 42.75 -13.71 -14.34
CA GLU A 61 41.36 -13.69 -13.90
C GLU A 61 40.51 -14.20 -15.08
N SER A 62 39.78 -15.30 -14.85
CA SER A 62 38.95 -15.89 -15.88
C SER A 62 37.60 -15.18 -15.90
N ASP A 63 37.15 -14.73 -17.07
CA ASP A 63 35.80 -14.20 -17.30
C ASP A 63 34.71 -15.18 -16.81
N LEU A 64 35.03 -16.48 -16.78
CA LEU A 64 34.17 -17.55 -16.29
C LEU A 64 33.80 -17.38 -14.80
N SER A 65 34.67 -16.79 -13.99
CA SER A 65 34.39 -16.57 -12.56
C SER A 65 33.23 -15.59 -12.34
N ALA A 66 33.16 -14.52 -13.13
CA ALA A 66 32.06 -13.54 -13.09
C ALA A 66 30.74 -14.17 -13.57
N GLU A 67 30.79 -15.01 -14.61
CA GLU A 67 29.62 -15.76 -15.08
C GLU A 67 29.07 -16.70 -14.00
N ILE A 68 29.94 -17.44 -13.30
CA ILE A 68 29.54 -18.33 -12.21
C ILE A 68 28.88 -17.53 -11.08
N ILE A 69 29.46 -16.41 -10.66
CA ILE A 69 28.88 -15.56 -9.62
C ILE A 69 27.50 -15.06 -10.05
N SER A 70 27.36 -14.57 -11.28
CA SER A 70 26.07 -14.14 -11.84
C SER A 70 25.04 -15.27 -11.87
N LEU A 71 25.43 -16.51 -12.17
CA LEU A 71 24.53 -17.66 -12.13
C LEU A 71 24.10 -17.99 -10.71
N CYS A 72 25.01 -17.90 -9.73
CA CYS A 72 24.69 -18.06 -8.31
C CYS A 72 23.70 -17.00 -7.82
N GLU A 73 23.91 -15.74 -8.16
CA GLU A 73 23.00 -14.63 -7.81
C GLU A 73 21.61 -14.77 -8.44
N GLN A 74 21.50 -15.49 -9.56
CA GLN A 74 20.24 -15.81 -10.24
C GLN A 74 19.60 -17.12 -9.75
N ASP A 75 20.13 -17.74 -8.69
CA ASP A 75 19.69 -19.03 -8.15
C ASP A 75 19.78 -20.19 -9.17
N LYS A 76 20.67 -20.07 -10.16
CA LYS A 76 20.93 -21.08 -11.20
C LYS A 76 22.13 -21.95 -10.84
N ILE A 77 22.15 -22.45 -9.60
CA ILE A 77 23.29 -23.14 -9.00
C ILE A 77 23.71 -24.40 -9.77
N THR A 78 22.76 -25.11 -10.38
CA THR A 78 23.02 -26.31 -11.18
C THR A 78 23.79 -26.01 -12.47
N GLN A 79 23.61 -24.82 -13.06
CA GLN A 79 24.35 -24.38 -14.25
C GLN A 79 25.75 -23.88 -13.89
N ALA A 80 25.92 -23.32 -12.69
CA ALA A 80 27.19 -22.84 -12.16
C ALA A 80 28.19 -23.98 -11.88
N LEU A 81 27.71 -25.15 -11.41
CA LEU A 81 28.56 -26.28 -11.03
C LEU A 81 29.54 -26.79 -12.11
N PRO A 82 29.13 -27.10 -13.35
CA PRO A 82 30.08 -27.57 -14.38
C PRO A 82 31.14 -26.52 -14.70
N LEU A 83 30.78 -25.23 -14.70
CA LEU A 83 31.71 -24.13 -14.94
C LEU A 83 32.71 -23.99 -13.79
N ALA A 84 32.27 -24.10 -12.53
CA ALA A 84 33.15 -24.08 -11.37
C ALA A 84 34.13 -25.27 -11.35
N LYS A 85 33.66 -26.48 -11.73
CA LYS A 85 34.53 -27.65 -11.89
C LYS A 85 35.57 -27.46 -12.99
N GLN A 86 35.18 -26.87 -14.12
CA GLN A 86 36.12 -26.52 -15.18
C GLN A 86 37.14 -25.49 -14.70
N LEU A 87 36.70 -24.45 -13.99
CA LEU A 87 37.54 -23.39 -13.48
C LEU A 87 38.62 -23.93 -12.52
N VAL A 88 38.23 -24.82 -11.61
CA VAL A 88 39.17 -25.52 -10.72
C VAL A 88 40.11 -26.44 -11.49
N LYS A 89 39.66 -27.11 -12.56
CA LYS A 89 40.52 -27.97 -13.37
C LYS A 89 41.58 -27.16 -14.13
N ASP A 90 41.19 -26.03 -14.70
CA ASP A 90 42.06 -25.17 -15.50
C ASP A 90 43.03 -24.38 -14.61
N TYR A 91 42.59 -24.01 -13.41
CA TYR A 91 43.35 -23.21 -12.44
C TYR A 91 43.34 -23.83 -11.03
N PRO A 92 43.92 -25.03 -10.85
CA PRO A 92 43.77 -25.83 -9.63
C PRO A 92 44.46 -25.24 -8.39
N LYS A 93 45.15 -24.12 -8.52
CA LYS A 93 45.94 -23.48 -7.46
C LYS A 93 45.34 -22.15 -6.98
N VAL A 94 44.19 -21.75 -7.53
CA VAL A 94 43.52 -20.51 -7.18
C VAL A 94 42.50 -20.80 -6.09
N SER A 95 42.80 -20.32 -4.87
CA SER A 95 41.97 -20.54 -3.68
C SER A 95 40.51 -20.11 -3.88
N GLU A 96 40.27 -18.98 -4.54
CA GLU A 96 38.90 -18.46 -4.78
C GLU A 96 38.04 -19.38 -5.64
N TYR A 97 38.64 -20.11 -6.59
CA TYR A 97 37.88 -20.98 -7.48
C TYR A 97 37.42 -22.25 -6.78
N HIS A 98 38.27 -22.77 -5.90
CA HIS A 98 37.92 -23.85 -4.99
C HIS A 98 36.88 -23.42 -3.96
N ARG A 99 36.99 -22.19 -3.43
CA ARG A 99 35.97 -21.62 -2.54
C ARG A 99 34.61 -21.53 -3.23
N LEU A 100 34.58 -21.03 -4.47
CA LEU A 100 33.36 -20.93 -5.27
C LEU A 100 32.75 -22.31 -5.56
N LEU A 101 33.57 -23.30 -5.89
CA LEU A 101 33.12 -24.69 -6.03
C LEU A 101 32.55 -25.22 -4.70
N GLY A 102 33.21 -24.94 -3.58
CA GLY A 102 32.75 -25.31 -2.25
C GLY A 102 31.39 -24.71 -1.90
N GLN A 103 31.18 -23.44 -2.26
CA GLN A 103 29.89 -22.75 -2.12
C GLN A 103 28.79 -23.41 -2.92
N ILE A 104 29.02 -23.60 -4.22
CA ILE A 104 28.03 -24.21 -5.11
C ILE A 104 27.67 -25.62 -4.63
N GLN A 105 28.66 -26.41 -4.19
CA GLN A 105 28.40 -27.75 -3.67
C GLN A 105 27.58 -27.73 -2.36
N SER A 106 27.90 -26.82 -1.44
CA SER A 106 27.12 -26.67 -0.19
C SER A 106 25.69 -26.21 -0.46
N GLU A 107 25.48 -25.25 -1.37
CA GLU A 107 24.15 -24.80 -1.81
C GLU A 107 23.32 -25.92 -2.48
N LEU A 108 23.98 -26.85 -3.18
CA LEU A 108 23.33 -28.04 -3.76
C LEU A 108 23.08 -29.17 -2.73
N GLY A 109 23.47 -29.00 -1.47
CA GLY A 109 23.33 -30.01 -0.43
C GLY A 109 24.49 -31.01 -0.33
N ASN A 110 25.49 -30.90 -1.20
CA ASN A 110 26.65 -31.79 -1.27
C ASN A 110 27.73 -31.33 -0.27
N GLN A 111 27.45 -31.47 1.03
CA GLN A 111 28.27 -30.84 2.07
C GLN A 111 29.69 -31.43 2.17
N GLU A 112 29.87 -32.73 1.93
CA GLU A 112 31.20 -33.35 1.95
C GLU A 112 32.07 -32.85 0.79
N GLU A 113 31.50 -32.77 -0.40
CA GLU A 113 32.15 -32.21 -1.58
C GLU A 113 32.46 -30.72 -1.39
N GLY A 114 31.55 -30.00 -0.74
CA GLY A 114 31.74 -28.61 -0.35
C GLY A 114 32.95 -28.43 0.58
N ILE A 115 33.01 -29.24 1.64
CA ILE A 115 34.13 -29.27 2.58
C ILE A 115 35.43 -29.62 1.86
N ASN A 116 35.46 -30.64 1.00
CA ASN A 116 36.66 -31.03 0.27
C ASN A 116 37.19 -29.90 -0.63
N ALA A 117 36.29 -29.22 -1.35
CA ALA A 117 36.68 -28.06 -2.15
C ALA A 117 37.16 -26.88 -1.28
N LEU A 118 36.56 -26.64 -0.12
CA LEU A 118 37.03 -25.62 0.82
C LEU A 118 38.37 -25.97 1.47
N ILE A 119 38.65 -27.25 1.71
CA ILE A 119 39.98 -27.74 2.13
C ILE A 119 41.01 -27.42 1.04
N ASP A 120 40.70 -27.68 -0.24
CA ASP A 120 41.57 -27.27 -1.35
C ASP A 120 41.67 -25.75 -1.48
N SER A 121 40.63 -24.99 -1.15
CA SER A 121 40.70 -23.52 -1.09
C SER A 121 41.71 -23.05 -0.04
N LEU A 122 41.61 -23.58 1.18
CA LEU A 122 42.48 -23.23 2.31
C LEU A 122 43.89 -23.80 2.16
N ARG A 123 44.07 -24.88 1.39
CA ARG A 123 45.37 -25.35 0.92
C ARG A 123 46.07 -24.23 0.18
N TRP A 124 45.46 -23.67 -0.85
CA TRP A 124 46.14 -22.68 -1.68
C TRP A 124 46.20 -21.28 -1.06
N ASN A 125 45.26 -20.95 -0.16
CA ASN A 125 45.35 -19.76 0.68
C ASN A 125 44.73 -20.01 2.06
N PRO A 126 45.54 -20.30 3.08
CA PRO A 126 45.07 -20.54 4.45
C PRO A 126 44.40 -19.33 5.09
N LYS A 127 44.61 -18.13 4.53
CA LYS A 127 44.03 -16.87 5.00
C LYS A 127 42.78 -16.46 4.22
N ASN A 128 42.21 -17.36 3.42
CA ASN A 128 40.96 -17.07 2.70
C ASN A 128 39.80 -16.98 3.72
N GLN A 129 39.48 -15.74 4.13
CA GLN A 129 38.44 -15.46 5.13
C GLN A 129 37.08 -16.02 4.71
N TYR A 130 36.70 -15.89 3.43
CA TYR A 130 35.44 -16.44 2.95
C TYR A 130 35.41 -17.97 3.05
N ALA A 131 36.50 -18.66 2.69
CA ALA A 131 36.57 -20.12 2.84
C ALA A 131 36.49 -20.57 4.30
N LEU A 132 37.14 -19.84 5.23
CA LEU A 132 37.04 -20.09 6.67
C LEU A 132 35.59 -19.89 7.18
N ILE A 133 34.94 -18.78 6.81
CA ILE A 133 33.54 -18.51 7.16
C ILE A 133 32.63 -19.62 6.62
N MET A 134 32.84 -20.05 5.38
CA MET A 134 32.06 -21.11 4.76
C MET A 134 32.23 -22.46 5.46
N MET A 135 33.45 -22.82 5.82
CA MET A 135 33.71 -24.01 6.64
C MET A 135 32.95 -23.93 7.96
N GLY A 136 33.09 -22.81 8.69
CA GLY A 136 32.35 -22.60 9.94
C GLY A 136 30.84 -22.72 9.76
N ASN A 137 30.28 -22.16 8.68
CA ASN A 137 28.85 -22.26 8.38
C ASN A 137 28.41 -23.71 8.15
N ILE A 138 29.19 -24.50 7.41
CA ILE A 138 28.87 -25.91 7.14
C ILE A 138 28.91 -26.72 8.44
N PHE A 139 29.94 -26.55 9.27
CA PHE A 139 30.03 -27.24 10.55
C PHE A 139 28.87 -26.88 11.48
N ALA A 140 28.56 -25.60 11.62
CA ALA A 140 27.47 -25.14 12.49
C ALA A 140 26.09 -25.62 11.99
N ARG A 141 25.76 -25.39 10.73
CA ARG A 141 24.40 -25.58 10.20
C ARG A 141 24.11 -26.99 9.72
N HIS A 142 25.10 -27.68 9.14
CA HIS A 142 24.91 -28.98 8.51
C HIS A 142 25.48 -30.15 9.32
N LYS A 143 26.51 -29.90 10.15
CA LYS A 143 27.06 -30.93 11.05
C LYS A 143 26.57 -30.80 12.49
N GLY A 144 26.02 -29.64 12.87
CA GLY A 144 25.67 -29.34 14.26
C GLY A 144 26.88 -29.24 15.18
N ASP A 145 28.09 -29.14 14.62
CA ASP A 145 29.36 -29.04 15.36
C ASP A 145 29.74 -27.57 15.51
N ILE A 146 29.13 -26.94 16.52
CA ILE A 146 29.33 -25.52 16.82
C ILE A 146 30.75 -25.26 17.30
N ASP A 147 31.35 -26.20 18.04
CA ASP A 147 32.70 -26.02 18.59
C ASP A 147 33.73 -25.91 17.46
N THR A 148 33.68 -26.81 16.47
CA THR A 148 34.53 -26.71 15.28
C THR A 148 34.25 -25.45 14.49
N ALA A 149 32.98 -25.04 14.35
CA ALA A 149 32.62 -23.82 13.65
C ALA A 149 33.23 -22.56 14.29
N LEU A 150 33.20 -22.46 15.62
CA LEU A 150 33.80 -21.34 16.35
C LEU A 150 35.31 -21.25 16.12
N ILE A 151 36.01 -22.38 15.95
CA ILE A 151 37.44 -22.36 15.64
C ILE A 151 37.70 -21.70 14.28
N TYR A 152 36.94 -22.08 13.24
CA TYR A 152 37.07 -21.45 11.93
C TYR A 152 36.75 -19.95 11.95
N TYR A 153 35.71 -19.52 12.67
CA TYR A 153 35.41 -18.09 12.80
C TYR A 153 36.47 -17.33 13.60
N ASN A 154 37.05 -17.94 14.64
CA ASN A 154 38.15 -17.33 15.39
C ASN A 154 39.41 -17.15 14.53
N GLU A 155 39.69 -18.04 13.57
CA GLU A 155 40.77 -17.80 12.61
C GLU A 155 40.49 -16.60 11.71
N VAL A 156 39.22 -16.36 11.32
CA VAL A 156 38.84 -15.12 10.62
C VAL A 156 39.12 -13.90 11.49
N LEU A 157 38.74 -13.95 12.77
CA LEU A 157 38.97 -12.84 13.72
C LEU A 157 40.44 -12.59 14.05
N LYS A 158 41.33 -13.58 13.88
CA LYS A 158 42.78 -13.38 13.99
C LYS A 158 43.34 -12.62 12.79
N LEU A 159 42.71 -12.75 11.62
CA LEU A 159 43.10 -12.04 10.40
C LEU A 159 42.51 -10.63 10.38
N ASP A 160 41.25 -10.50 10.81
CA ASP A 160 40.52 -9.24 10.94
C ASP A 160 39.59 -9.31 12.16
N SER A 161 39.98 -8.62 13.23
CA SER A 161 39.23 -8.63 14.50
C SER A 161 37.84 -8.03 14.38
N ASP A 162 37.60 -7.24 13.32
CA ASP A 162 36.36 -6.54 13.08
C ASP A 162 35.55 -7.20 11.97
N ASP A 163 35.87 -8.42 11.51
CA ASP A 163 35.08 -9.11 10.47
C ASP A 163 33.64 -9.34 10.95
N TYR A 164 32.70 -8.57 10.37
CA TYR A 164 31.32 -8.55 10.81
C TYR A 164 30.59 -9.87 10.55
N LEU A 165 31.00 -10.64 9.53
CA LEU A 165 30.38 -11.93 9.19
C LEU A 165 30.76 -12.98 10.24
N ALA A 166 32.03 -13.06 10.62
CA ALA A 166 32.51 -13.94 11.68
C ALA A 166 31.90 -13.57 13.04
N LEU A 167 31.91 -12.27 13.40
CA LEU A 167 31.28 -11.78 14.64
C LEU A 167 29.78 -12.13 14.69
N ASN A 168 29.06 -11.91 13.59
CA ASN A 168 27.64 -12.27 13.47
C ASN A 168 27.41 -13.78 13.62
N ASN A 169 28.22 -14.60 12.95
CA ASN A 169 28.05 -16.07 12.99
C ASN A 169 28.40 -16.65 14.36
N ILE A 170 29.40 -16.10 15.05
CA ILE A 170 29.68 -16.43 16.46
C ILE A 170 28.48 -16.06 17.33
N GLY A 171 27.93 -14.85 17.17
CA GLY A 171 26.72 -14.42 17.87
C GLY A 171 25.53 -15.36 17.64
N ALA A 172 25.29 -15.76 16.38
CA ALA A 172 24.22 -16.69 16.03
C ALA A 172 24.40 -18.09 16.63
N ASN A 173 25.63 -18.61 16.64
CA ASN A 173 25.93 -19.89 17.26
C ASN A 173 25.80 -19.85 18.79
N LEU A 174 26.24 -18.75 19.43
CA LEU A 174 26.06 -18.56 20.87
C LEU A 174 24.58 -18.44 21.25
N LEU A 175 23.79 -17.78 20.40
CA LEU A 175 22.33 -17.71 20.54
C LEU A 175 21.71 -19.11 20.47
N GLN A 176 22.12 -19.95 19.52
CA GLN A 176 21.68 -21.35 19.41
C GLN A 176 22.04 -22.19 20.65
N LEU A 177 23.17 -21.89 21.30
CA LEU A 177 23.57 -22.50 22.57
C LEU A 177 22.86 -21.91 23.81
N GLY A 178 21.97 -20.93 23.64
CA GLY A 178 21.27 -20.25 24.74
C GLY A 178 22.14 -19.25 25.53
N ARG A 179 23.34 -18.93 25.04
CA ARG A 179 24.28 -17.97 25.67
C ARG A 179 23.93 -16.54 25.26
N LEU A 180 22.74 -16.08 25.63
CA LEU A 180 22.13 -14.83 25.13
C LEU A 180 23.00 -13.59 25.37
N ARG A 181 23.61 -13.46 26.56
CA ARG A 181 24.44 -12.28 26.90
C ARG A 181 25.66 -12.17 26.00
N GLU A 182 26.38 -13.27 25.80
CA GLU A 182 27.57 -13.29 24.96
C GLU A 182 27.20 -13.12 23.49
N ALA A 183 26.12 -13.74 23.03
CA ALA A 183 25.59 -13.52 21.69
C ALA A 183 25.31 -12.02 21.43
N LYS A 184 24.68 -11.33 22.38
CA LYS A 184 24.40 -9.89 22.32
C LYS A 184 25.67 -9.06 22.19
N GLU A 185 26.73 -9.38 22.93
CA GLU A 185 28.04 -8.70 22.82
C GLU A 185 28.65 -8.85 21.42
N TYR A 186 28.65 -10.06 20.86
CA TYR A 186 29.17 -10.31 19.52
C TYR A 186 28.34 -9.63 18.43
N PHE A 187 27.01 -9.62 18.55
CA PHE A 187 26.16 -8.87 17.63
C PHE A 187 26.39 -7.36 17.71
N HIS A 188 26.63 -6.79 18.89
CA HIS A 188 26.97 -5.37 19.01
C HIS A 188 28.32 -5.04 18.36
N LYS A 189 29.34 -5.91 18.49
CA LYS A 189 30.60 -5.77 17.75
C LYS A 189 30.38 -5.85 16.23
N ALA A 190 29.55 -6.78 15.77
CA ALA A 190 29.21 -6.91 14.35
C ALA A 190 28.51 -5.65 13.81
N ILE A 191 27.60 -5.03 14.57
CA ILE A 191 26.98 -3.73 14.22
C ILE A 191 28.02 -2.62 14.14
N PHE A 192 28.97 -2.58 15.07
CA PHE A 192 30.01 -1.55 15.08
C PHE A 192 30.88 -1.62 13.81
N SER A 193 31.20 -2.84 13.37
CA SER A 193 31.94 -3.07 12.13
C SER A 193 31.10 -2.78 10.88
N ASN A 194 29.88 -3.32 10.81
CA ASN A 194 28.97 -3.10 9.69
C ASN A 194 27.53 -2.82 10.17
N PRO A 195 27.12 -1.53 10.24
CA PRO A 195 25.80 -1.15 10.72
C PRO A 195 24.67 -1.49 9.74
N ASN A 196 24.99 -1.95 8.52
CA ASN A 196 24.01 -2.24 7.48
C ASN A 196 23.79 -3.74 7.28
N TYR A 197 24.37 -4.63 8.11
CA TYR A 197 24.18 -6.08 7.93
C TYR A 197 22.88 -6.58 8.58
N PRO A 198 21.86 -7.04 7.80
CA PRO A 198 20.53 -7.36 8.33
C PRO A 198 20.50 -8.49 9.34
N ASN A 199 21.29 -9.55 9.10
CA ASN A 199 21.29 -10.76 9.92
C ASN A 199 21.63 -10.49 11.39
N THR A 200 22.47 -9.48 11.65
CA THR A 200 22.86 -9.10 13.00
C THR A 200 21.68 -8.50 13.77
N TYR A 201 20.90 -7.64 13.13
CA TYR A 201 19.68 -7.10 13.72
C TYR A 201 18.62 -8.19 13.93
N TYR A 202 18.50 -9.13 12.99
CA TYR A 202 17.61 -10.29 13.17
C TYR A 202 18.01 -11.12 14.40
N GLY A 203 19.30 -11.37 14.63
CA GLY A 203 19.81 -12.04 15.83
C GLY A 203 19.49 -11.30 17.12
N LEU A 204 19.67 -9.97 17.15
CA LEU A 204 19.31 -9.14 18.31
C LEU A 204 17.80 -9.09 18.57
N ALA A 205 16.97 -9.13 17.53
CA ALA A 205 15.52 -9.19 17.69
C ALA A 205 15.08 -10.48 18.38
N ILE A 206 15.69 -11.62 18.05
CA ILE A 206 15.43 -12.90 18.72
C ILE A 206 15.80 -12.80 20.20
N ILE A 207 16.95 -12.19 20.52
CA ILE A 207 17.38 -11.99 21.92
C ILE A 207 16.38 -11.09 22.66
N ALA A 208 16.00 -9.96 22.08
CA ALA A 208 15.05 -9.02 22.70
C ALA A 208 13.68 -9.66 22.93
N GLU A 209 13.19 -10.48 21.99
CA GLU A 209 11.95 -11.24 22.17
C GLU A 209 12.06 -12.26 23.32
N ALA A 210 13.19 -12.97 23.44
CA ALA A 210 13.45 -13.89 24.55
C ALA A 210 13.50 -13.15 25.90
N GLU A 211 13.97 -11.89 25.90
CA GLU A 211 13.96 -10.97 27.04
C GLU A 211 12.58 -10.34 27.30
N GLN A 212 11.58 -10.62 26.45
CA GLN A 212 10.24 -9.99 26.42
C GLN A 212 10.26 -8.47 26.21
N ASP A 213 11.37 -7.94 25.70
CA ASP A 213 11.48 -6.55 25.26
C ASP A 213 10.97 -6.42 23.83
N TYR A 214 9.64 -6.36 23.70
CA TYR A 214 8.98 -6.28 22.40
C TYR A 214 9.23 -4.95 21.66
N ALA A 215 9.60 -3.89 22.38
CA ALA A 215 9.90 -2.60 21.79
C ALA A 215 11.24 -2.67 21.04
N ASP A 216 12.30 -3.14 21.72
CA ASP A 216 13.60 -3.35 21.11
C ASP A 216 13.54 -4.42 20.02
N ALA A 217 12.80 -5.51 20.24
CA ALA A 217 12.62 -6.55 19.23
C ALA A 217 12.05 -5.97 17.93
N PHE A 218 11.03 -5.11 18.02
CA PHE A 218 10.47 -4.45 16.86
C PHE A 218 11.46 -3.49 16.18
N ASP A 219 12.19 -2.68 16.95
CA ASP A 219 13.18 -1.76 16.39
C ASP A 219 14.32 -2.48 15.66
N TYR A 220 14.79 -3.61 16.19
CA TYR A 220 15.76 -4.47 15.51
C TYR A 220 15.20 -5.11 14.24
N ILE A 221 13.98 -5.64 14.27
CA ILE A 221 13.35 -6.19 13.06
C ILE A 221 13.16 -5.12 11.98
N LYS A 222 12.74 -3.92 12.35
CA LYS A 222 12.62 -2.78 11.42
C LYS A 222 13.97 -2.45 10.77
N LYS A 223 15.07 -2.45 11.53
CA LYS A 223 16.43 -2.26 10.98
C LYS A 223 16.86 -3.42 10.07
N SER A 224 16.53 -4.66 10.44
CA SER A 224 16.76 -5.85 9.61
C SER A 224 16.05 -5.73 8.26
N ILE A 225 14.78 -5.30 8.25
CA ILE A 225 13.99 -5.12 7.02
C ILE A 225 14.54 -3.97 6.18
N LYS A 226 14.87 -2.84 6.82
CA LYS A 226 15.34 -1.62 6.13
C LYS A 226 16.64 -1.83 5.35
N ASN A 227 17.55 -2.64 5.88
CA ASN A 227 18.88 -2.83 5.31
C ASN A 227 18.94 -4.02 4.32
N ASN A 228 17.80 -4.48 3.81
CA ASN A 228 17.69 -5.73 3.08
C ASN A 228 16.79 -5.61 1.85
N GLU A 229 17.08 -6.37 0.79
CA GLU A 229 16.22 -6.40 -0.38
C GLU A 229 15.02 -7.35 -0.15
N SER A 230 13.88 -7.04 -0.77
CA SER A 230 12.64 -7.80 -0.57
C SER A 230 12.71 -9.27 -1.01
N LYS A 231 13.66 -9.62 -1.90
CA LYS A 231 13.89 -10.98 -2.39
C LYS A 231 14.66 -11.85 -1.39
N ASP A 232 15.43 -11.23 -0.50
CA ASP A 232 16.37 -11.92 0.37
C ASP A 232 15.64 -12.69 1.46
N GLU A 233 16.15 -13.87 1.80
CA GLU A 233 15.50 -14.75 2.76
C GLU A 233 15.38 -14.12 4.15
N VAL A 234 16.37 -13.31 4.53
CA VAL A 234 16.35 -12.58 5.81
C VAL A 234 15.28 -11.50 5.83
N PHE A 235 14.93 -10.89 4.69
CA PHE A 235 13.81 -9.96 4.60
C PHE A 235 12.49 -10.69 4.88
N LYS A 236 12.25 -11.83 4.21
CA LYS A 236 11.05 -12.65 4.43
C LYS A 236 10.94 -13.12 5.88
N ASN A 237 12.06 -13.60 6.45
CA ASN A 237 12.12 -14.02 7.85
C ASN A 237 11.86 -12.87 8.81
N SER A 238 12.33 -11.66 8.51
CA SER A 238 12.09 -10.48 9.33
C SER A 238 10.63 -10.02 9.26
N ILE A 239 9.99 -10.10 8.09
CA ILE A 239 8.54 -9.84 7.95
C ILE A 239 7.71 -10.89 8.70
N ALA A 240 8.08 -12.18 8.60
CA ALA A 240 7.43 -13.25 9.36
C ALA A 240 7.60 -13.04 10.87
N PHE A 241 8.75 -12.54 11.31
CA PHE A 241 8.97 -12.14 12.70
C PHE A 241 8.04 -10.99 13.08
N ALA A 242 7.98 -9.91 12.27
CA ALA A 242 7.09 -8.77 12.55
C ALA A 242 5.62 -9.19 12.70
N LYS A 243 5.15 -10.11 11.85
CA LYS A 243 3.82 -10.74 11.97
C LYS A 243 3.63 -11.42 13.33
N ARG A 244 4.54 -12.33 13.70
CA ARG A 244 4.47 -13.07 14.97
C ARG A 244 4.55 -12.12 16.17
N LEU A 245 5.38 -11.09 16.09
CA LEU A 245 5.50 -10.07 17.12
C LEU A 245 4.19 -9.29 17.27
N SER A 246 3.56 -8.87 16.17
CA SER A 246 2.22 -8.28 16.17
C SER A 246 1.19 -9.19 16.84
N GLU A 247 1.17 -10.48 16.50
CA GLU A 247 0.26 -11.47 17.11
C GLU A 247 0.44 -11.60 18.63
N THR A 248 1.69 -11.59 19.08
CA THR A 248 2.06 -11.67 20.51
C THR A 248 1.61 -10.40 21.23
N ILE A 249 1.99 -9.23 20.71
CA ILE A 249 1.69 -7.91 21.30
C ILE A 249 0.18 -7.67 21.41
N SER A 250 -0.60 -8.07 20.40
CA SER A 250 -2.06 -7.98 20.40
C SER A 250 -2.75 -8.79 21.53
N LYS A 251 -2.04 -9.74 22.14
CA LYS A 251 -2.54 -10.54 23.26
C LYS A 251 -2.13 -9.99 24.62
N THR A 252 -1.19 -9.04 24.66
CA THR A 252 -0.69 -8.48 25.92
C THR A 252 -1.72 -7.57 26.59
N LYS A 253 -1.73 -7.58 27.93
CA LYS A 253 -2.61 -6.72 28.72
C LYS A 253 -2.39 -5.22 28.47
N PRO A 254 -1.15 -4.69 28.42
CA PRO A 254 -0.92 -3.26 28.25
C PRO A 254 -1.57 -2.67 26.98
N VAL A 255 -1.47 -3.38 25.86
CA VAL A 255 -2.03 -2.89 24.58
C VAL A 255 -3.56 -2.94 24.59
N ARG A 256 -4.16 -4.00 25.15
CA ARG A 256 -5.62 -4.11 25.29
C ARG A 256 -6.18 -3.06 26.23
N ASP A 257 -5.49 -2.78 27.33
CA ASP A 257 -5.90 -1.74 28.29
C ASP A 257 -5.75 -0.34 27.69
N LEU A 258 -4.75 -0.12 26.83
CA LEU A 258 -4.60 1.12 26.05
C LEU A 258 -5.80 1.35 25.13
N VAL A 259 -6.22 0.35 24.35
CA VAL A 259 -7.39 0.49 23.45
C VAL A 259 -8.68 0.74 24.26
N ARG A 260 -8.88 0.00 25.36
CA ARG A 260 -10.04 0.22 26.25
C ARG A 260 -10.03 1.60 26.91
N GLY A 261 -8.85 2.09 27.31
CA GLY A 261 -8.69 3.43 27.84
C GLY A 261 -9.11 4.48 26.81
N TYR A 262 -8.62 4.33 25.58
CA TYR A 262 -8.95 5.25 24.50
C TYR A 262 -10.45 5.29 24.17
N VAL A 263 -11.13 4.14 24.16
CA VAL A 263 -12.59 4.08 24.01
C VAL A 263 -13.28 4.91 25.10
N LYS A 264 -12.89 4.74 26.37
CA LYS A 264 -13.47 5.52 27.48
C LYS A 264 -13.21 7.01 27.35
N ASP A 265 -12.02 7.39 26.88
CA ASP A 265 -11.67 8.79 26.67
C ASP A 265 -12.60 9.41 25.60
N LEU A 266 -12.88 8.71 24.51
CA LEU A 266 -13.84 9.14 23.48
C LEU A 266 -15.28 9.19 24.01
N GLU A 267 -15.72 8.17 24.76
CA GLU A 267 -17.06 8.15 25.39
C GLU A 267 -17.25 9.35 26.33
N LEU A 268 -16.21 9.71 27.10
CA LEU A 268 -16.21 10.88 27.98
C LEU A 268 -16.18 12.20 27.19
N LYS A 269 -15.37 12.27 26.12
CA LYS A 269 -15.22 13.48 25.29
C LYS A 269 -16.52 13.82 24.56
N TYR A 270 -17.18 12.83 23.97
CA TYR A 270 -18.36 13.03 23.11
C TYR A 270 -19.69 12.64 23.76
N ASN A 271 -19.66 12.22 25.03
CA ASN A 271 -20.84 11.82 25.80
C ASN A 271 -21.74 10.81 25.05
N THR A 272 -21.11 9.84 24.38
CA THR A 272 -21.80 8.83 23.57
C THR A 272 -21.15 7.48 23.77
N GLN A 273 -21.95 6.43 24.00
CA GLN A 273 -21.44 5.08 24.19
C GLN A 273 -20.80 4.53 22.90
N ILE A 274 -19.70 3.78 23.04
CA ILE A 274 -19.03 3.08 21.95
C ILE A 274 -18.98 1.59 22.28
N LYS A 275 -19.59 0.77 21.42
CA LYS A 275 -19.51 -0.69 21.52
C LYS A 275 -18.46 -1.22 20.55
N ILE A 276 -17.73 -2.26 20.96
CA ILE A 276 -16.81 -2.99 20.09
C ILE A 276 -17.27 -4.45 20.06
N GLU A 277 -17.62 -4.93 18.88
CA GLU A 277 -18.15 -6.28 18.68
C GLU A 277 -17.31 -7.06 17.67
N GLU A 278 -17.05 -8.33 17.99
CA GLU A 278 -16.49 -9.26 17.03
C GLU A 278 -17.59 -9.74 16.08
N ASP A 279 -17.33 -9.65 14.77
CA ASP A 279 -18.25 -10.12 13.73
C ASP A 279 -17.43 -10.59 12.52
N ASP A 280 -17.35 -11.90 12.31
CA ASP A 280 -16.60 -12.49 11.19
C ASP A 280 -17.35 -12.38 9.83
N ASN A 281 -18.58 -11.85 9.81
CA ASN A 281 -19.40 -11.77 8.60
C ASN A 281 -19.31 -10.42 7.87
N ILE A 282 -18.66 -9.41 8.46
CA ILE A 282 -18.45 -8.14 7.77
C ILE A 282 -17.50 -8.31 6.56
N SER A 283 -17.67 -7.48 5.54
CA SER A 283 -16.87 -7.57 4.30
C SER A 283 -15.44 -7.03 4.44
N THR A 284 -15.18 -6.24 5.48
CA THR A 284 -13.89 -5.57 5.77
C THR A 284 -13.31 -6.08 7.09
N ALA A 285 -12.02 -5.85 7.35
CA ALA A 285 -11.37 -6.35 8.56
C ALA A 285 -11.86 -5.66 9.85
N ALA A 286 -12.22 -4.38 9.76
CA ALA A 286 -12.98 -3.64 10.75
C ALA A 286 -13.96 -2.68 10.05
N LYS A 287 -14.93 -2.17 10.79
CA LYS A 287 -15.94 -1.22 10.30
C LYS A 287 -16.52 -0.38 11.43
N LEU A 288 -16.47 0.93 11.27
CA LEU A 288 -17.25 1.88 12.06
C LEU A 288 -18.70 2.00 11.57
N GLU A 289 -19.63 2.00 12.50
CA GLU A 289 -21.04 2.33 12.29
C GLU A 289 -21.44 3.47 13.23
N LEU A 290 -21.59 4.66 12.65
CA LEU A 290 -21.99 5.88 13.34
C LEU A 290 -23.46 5.82 13.76
N LYS A 291 -23.79 6.20 15.00
CA LYS A 291 -25.16 6.14 15.52
C LYS A 291 -26.14 6.94 14.66
N GLU A 292 -25.71 8.03 14.04
CA GLU A 292 -26.57 8.91 13.23
C GLU A 292 -27.11 8.25 11.95
N ASN A 293 -26.57 7.07 11.60
CA ASN A 293 -27.00 6.31 10.42
C ASN A 293 -27.86 5.09 10.81
N TYR A 294 -28.16 4.91 12.10
CA TYR A 294 -28.87 3.76 12.64
C TYR A 294 -29.86 4.17 13.75
N ASP A 295 -30.88 3.36 13.99
CA ASP A 295 -31.86 3.60 15.06
C ASP A 295 -31.31 3.10 16.42
N ARG A 296 -30.29 3.77 16.95
CA ARG A 296 -29.64 3.46 18.25
C ARG A 296 -28.84 4.65 18.80
N ASP A 297 -28.51 4.60 20.08
CA ASP A 297 -27.86 5.68 20.85
C ASP A 297 -26.34 5.53 21.06
N TYR A 298 -25.72 4.49 20.48
CA TYR A 298 -24.30 4.19 20.60
C TYR A 298 -23.63 4.08 19.23
N HIS A 299 -22.33 4.40 19.12
CA HIS A 299 -21.51 4.03 17.97
C HIS A 299 -21.05 2.57 18.10
N LEU A 300 -20.82 1.88 16.98
CA LEU A 300 -20.35 0.50 16.99
C LEU A 300 -19.15 0.33 16.08
N VAL A 301 -18.11 -0.31 16.60
CA VAL A 301 -16.97 -0.80 15.82
C VAL A 301 -17.08 -2.32 15.74
N ARG A 302 -17.24 -2.84 14.53
CA ARG A 302 -17.17 -4.29 14.26
C ARG A 302 -15.77 -4.66 13.79
N TYR A 303 -15.27 -5.83 14.21
CA TYR A 303 -13.97 -6.31 13.76
C TYR A 303 -13.95 -7.83 13.60
N GLN A 304 -13.03 -8.32 12.77
CA GLN A 304 -12.78 -9.75 12.58
C GLN A 304 -11.54 -10.17 13.38
N SER A 305 -11.70 -11.08 14.36
CA SER A 305 -10.62 -11.50 15.25
C SER A 305 -9.55 -12.35 14.55
N LYS A 306 -9.87 -12.90 13.37
CA LYS A 306 -8.95 -13.70 12.54
C LYS A 306 -7.73 -12.90 12.05
N TYR A 307 -7.84 -11.57 11.94
CA TYR A 307 -6.71 -10.72 11.56
C TYR A 307 -5.86 -10.42 12.78
N SER A 308 -4.57 -10.74 12.75
CA SER A 308 -3.65 -10.48 13.87
C SER A 308 -3.47 -9.00 14.22
N THR A 309 -3.92 -8.11 13.32
CA THR A 309 -3.82 -6.65 13.39
C THR A 309 -5.09 -5.97 13.87
N TYR A 310 -6.11 -6.73 14.29
CA TYR A 310 -7.43 -6.17 14.63
C TYR A 310 -7.40 -5.02 15.66
N LEU A 311 -6.45 -4.99 16.60
CA LEU A 311 -6.33 -3.87 17.55
C LEU A 311 -5.91 -2.56 16.89
N HIS A 312 -5.02 -2.60 15.90
CA HIS A 312 -4.70 -1.42 15.08
C HIS A 312 -5.93 -0.97 14.32
N LEU A 313 -6.64 -1.91 13.68
CA LEU A 313 -7.83 -1.60 12.89
C LEU A 313 -8.98 -1.03 13.74
N ILE A 314 -9.20 -1.53 14.96
CA ILE A 314 -10.16 -0.93 15.89
C ILE A 314 -9.77 0.52 16.20
N VAL A 315 -8.49 0.79 16.51
CA VAL A 315 -8.04 2.15 16.81
C VAL A 315 -8.13 3.05 15.58
N HIS A 316 -7.87 2.52 14.38
CA HIS A 316 -8.08 3.20 13.11
C HIS A 316 -9.56 3.65 12.97
N GLU A 317 -10.53 2.75 13.17
CA GLU A 317 -11.97 3.10 13.16
C GLU A 317 -12.35 4.10 14.28
N LEU A 318 -11.73 4.01 15.45
CA LEU A 318 -11.97 4.95 16.55
C LEU A 318 -11.43 6.35 16.26
N ILE A 319 -10.35 6.47 15.48
CA ILE A 319 -9.85 7.79 15.06
C ILE A 319 -10.72 8.33 13.93
N HIS A 320 -11.23 7.51 12.99
CA HIS A 320 -12.29 7.96 12.07
C HIS A 320 -13.46 8.59 12.84
N LEU A 321 -13.90 7.96 13.93
CA LEU A 321 -14.93 8.51 14.81
C LEU A 321 -14.49 9.83 15.46
N GLU A 322 -13.28 9.89 16.02
CA GLU A 322 -12.74 11.11 16.66
C GLU A 322 -12.69 12.28 15.67
N LEU A 323 -12.19 12.06 14.45
CA LEU A 323 -12.11 13.08 13.41
C LEU A 323 -13.50 13.57 12.99
N ALA A 324 -14.45 12.65 12.78
CA ALA A 324 -15.82 13.00 12.41
C ALA A 324 -16.55 13.79 13.52
N GLU A 325 -16.41 13.38 14.78
CA GLU A 325 -17.01 14.09 15.92
C GLU A 325 -16.37 15.46 16.14
N ASP A 326 -15.04 15.58 16.03
CA ASP A 326 -14.36 16.87 16.14
C ASP A 326 -14.76 17.83 15.00
N ALA A 327 -14.92 17.32 13.77
CA ALA A 327 -15.44 18.09 12.64
C ALA A 327 -16.93 18.46 12.82
N ARG A 328 -17.75 17.61 13.45
CA ARG A 328 -19.15 17.93 13.78
C ARG A 328 -19.25 19.07 14.78
N ILE A 329 -18.41 19.05 15.81
CA ILE A 329 -18.36 20.13 16.82
C ILE A 329 -17.94 21.46 16.17
N ALA A 330 -17.05 21.40 15.17
CA ALA A 330 -16.60 22.56 14.42
C ALA A 330 -17.56 22.99 13.27
N ASP A 331 -18.63 22.23 13.01
CA ASP A 331 -19.52 22.40 11.84
C ASP A 331 -18.79 22.35 10.48
N THR A 332 -17.80 21.46 10.38
CA THR A 332 -16.98 21.24 9.17
C THR A 332 -17.04 19.80 8.66
N ASN A 333 -17.83 18.93 9.29
CA ASN A 333 -17.95 17.53 8.88
C ASN A 333 -18.67 17.38 7.54
N HIS A 334 -18.11 16.61 6.62
CA HIS A 334 -18.70 16.36 5.30
C HIS A 334 -19.09 14.90 5.09
N LEU A 335 -20.20 14.70 4.38
CA LEU A 335 -20.63 13.41 3.87
C LEU A 335 -20.15 13.23 2.43
N PHE A 336 -19.47 12.12 2.18
CA PHE A 336 -19.11 11.68 0.83
C PHE A 336 -20.29 10.93 0.21
N THR A 337 -20.85 11.46 -0.87
CA THR A 337 -22.02 10.86 -1.53
C THR A 337 -21.74 10.59 -3.00
N SER A 338 -22.32 9.52 -3.52
CA SER A 338 -22.28 9.23 -4.95
C SER A 338 -23.62 8.72 -5.44
N ASN A 339 -24.22 9.44 -6.38
CA ASN A 339 -25.55 9.16 -6.89
C ASN A 339 -25.51 8.45 -8.27
N GLN A 340 -26.68 8.20 -8.85
CA GLN A 340 -26.82 7.53 -10.15
C GLN A 340 -26.25 8.37 -11.31
N SER A 341 -26.25 9.70 -11.21
CA SER A 341 -25.67 10.59 -12.24
C SER A 341 -24.15 10.41 -12.31
N HIS A 342 -23.47 10.44 -11.16
CA HIS A 342 -22.03 10.19 -11.06
C HIS A 342 -21.64 8.83 -11.65
N LYS A 343 -22.38 7.80 -11.27
CA LYS A 343 -22.21 6.45 -11.83
C LYS A 343 -22.40 6.47 -13.35
N SER A 344 -23.44 7.11 -13.85
CA SER A 344 -23.72 7.16 -15.30
C SER A 344 -22.59 7.87 -16.06
N LYS A 345 -22.07 8.97 -15.51
CA LYS A 345 -20.90 9.69 -16.03
C LYS A 345 -19.64 8.83 -16.04
N PHE A 346 -19.37 8.09 -14.96
CA PHE A 346 -18.25 7.14 -14.88
C PHE A 346 -18.34 6.05 -15.96
N PHE A 347 -19.51 5.45 -16.12
CA PHE A 347 -19.76 4.43 -17.13
C PHE A 347 -19.60 4.97 -18.54
N HIS A 348 -20.14 6.16 -18.81
CA HIS A 348 -20.02 6.81 -20.12
C HIS A 348 -18.55 7.08 -20.48
N ASN A 349 -17.76 7.60 -19.53
CA ASN A 349 -16.33 7.86 -19.73
C ASN A 349 -15.50 6.60 -20.04
N LEU A 350 -16.01 5.41 -19.72
CA LEU A 350 -15.35 4.12 -19.93
C LEU A 350 -16.13 3.20 -20.90
N GLU A 351 -17.01 3.76 -21.72
CA GLU A 351 -17.87 3.01 -22.66
C GLU A 351 -17.04 2.22 -23.69
N SER A 352 -15.90 2.76 -24.12
CA SER A 352 -14.98 2.07 -25.04
C SER A 352 -14.43 0.78 -24.42
N GLU A 353 -14.07 0.82 -23.14
CA GLU A 353 -13.56 -0.30 -22.37
C GLU A 353 -14.63 -1.37 -22.16
N ALA A 354 -15.86 -0.95 -21.83
CA ALA A 354 -17.00 -1.85 -21.74
C ALA A 354 -17.24 -2.59 -23.08
N THR A 355 -17.16 -1.86 -24.20
CA THR A 355 -17.30 -2.43 -25.55
C THR A 355 -16.25 -3.50 -25.86
N LYS A 356 -14.99 -3.29 -25.44
CA LYS A 356 -13.92 -4.30 -25.59
C LYS A 356 -14.25 -5.58 -24.82
N LEU A 357 -14.79 -5.46 -23.61
CA LEU A 357 -15.16 -6.62 -22.79
C LEU A 357 -16.35 -7.38 -23.39
N TYR A 358 -17.34 -6.68 -23.95
CA TYR A 358 -18.44 -7.31 -24.69
C TYR A 358 -17.93 -8.10 -25.89
N ASN A 359 -17.01 -7.52 -26.67
CA ASN A 359 -16.42 -8.19 -27.83
C ASN A 359 -15.60 -9.43 -27.45
N ASN A 360 -15.11 -9.49 -26.21
CA ASN A 360 -14.43 -10.66 -25.64
C ASN A 360 -15.40 -11.69 -25.02
N GLY A 361 -16.71 -11.56 -25.24
CA GLY A 361 -17.72 -12.53 -24.83
C GLY A 361 -18.21 -12.39 -23.37
N ILE A 362 -17.90 -11.29 -22.69
CA ILE A 362 -18.38 -11.04 -21.32
C ILE A 362 -19.82 -10.49 -21.36
N SER A 363 -20.70 -11.01 -20.50
CA SER A 363 -22.11 -10.60 -20.49
C SER A 363 -22.30 -9.15 -20.03
N LYS A 364 -23.37 -8.50 -20.50
CA LYS A 364 -23.75 -7.12 -20.09
C LYS A 364 -23.84 -6.96 -18.58
N ASP A 365 -24.47 -7.91 -17.90
CA ASP A 365 -24.62 -7.88 -16.44
C ASP A 365 -23.28 -7.99 -15.72
N SER A 366 -22.36 -8.84 -16.22
CA SER A 366 -21.03 -8.99 -15.62
C SER A 366 -20.20 -7.72 -15.78
N VAL A 367 -20.26 -7.07 -16.93
CA VAL A 367 -19.58 -5.78 -17.15
C VAL A 367 -20.20 -4.69 -16.28
N ALA A 368 -21.53 -4.63 -16.18
CA ALA A 368 -22.21 -3.67 -15.32
C ALA A 368 -21.81 -3.83 -13.84
N ASN A 369 -21.78 -5.06 -13.34
CA ASN A 369 -21.34 -5.36 -11.97
C ASN A 369 -19.86 -5.04 -11.76
N TYR A 370 -19.01 -5.35 -12.74
CA TYR A 370 -17.59 -5.05 -12.69
C TYR A 370 -17.32 -3.53 -12.62
N PHE A 371 -17.95 -2.74 -13.49
CA PHE A 371 -17.78 -1.28 -13.50
C PHE A 371 -18.41 -0.62 -12.27
N GLN A 372 -19.49 -1.19 -11.73
CA GLN A 372 -20.02 -0.78 -10.43
C GLN A 372 -19.00 -0.99 -9.32
N ALA A 373 -18.34 -2.15 -9.29
CA ALA A 373 -17.30 -2.43 -8.31
C ALA A 373 -16.09 -1.50 -8.49
N LEU A 374 -15.68 -1.22 -9.73
CA LEU A 374 -14.60 -0.26 -10.02
C LEU A 374 -14.94 1.14 -9.53
N HIS A 375 -16.14 1.63 -9.84
CA HIS A 375 -16.62 2.94 -9.41
C HIS A 375 -16.63 3.05 -7.87
N ASN A 376 -17.19 2.06 -7.19
CA ASN A 376 -17.24 2.04 -5.72
C ASN A 376 -15.85 1.95 -5.10
N GLY A 377 -14.98 1.10 -5.63
CA GLY A 377 -13.61 0.94 -5.15
C GLY A 377 -12.80 2.23 -5.34
N LEU A 378 -12.92 2.88 -6.49
CA LEU A 378 -12.24 4.14 -6.77
C LEU A 378 -12.71 5.26 -5.85
N ASN A 379 -14.02 5.45 -5.70
CA ASN A 379 -14.56 6.45 -4.78
C ASN A 379 -14.13 6.18 -3.32
N SER A 380 -14.05 4.91 -2.92
CA SER A 380 -13.50 4.55 -1.61
C SER A 380 -12.03 4.93 -1.46
N GLN A 381 -11.20 4.77 -2.50
CA GLN A 381 -9.80 5.21 -2.45
C GLN A 381 -9.69 6.74 -2.38
N VAL A 382 -10.49 7.45 -3.20
CA VAL A 382 -10.52 8.93 -3.20
C VAL A 382 -10.88 9.47 -1.82
N PHE A 383 -11.89 8.90 -1.17
CA PHE A 383 -12.31 9.32 0.16
C PHE A 383 -11.30 8.92 1.25
N ASN A 384 -10.86 7.66 1.27
CA ASN A 384 -10.09 7.14 2.39
C ASN A 384 -8.63 7.59 2.36
N THR A 385 -7.98 7.69 1.19
CA THR A 385 -6.51 7.84 1.16
C THR A 385 -6.01 9.09 1.90
N PRO A 386 -6.57 10.30 1.74
CA PRO A 386 -6.18 11.47 2.53
C PRO A 386 -6.41 11.29 4.03
N ILE A 387 -7.61 10.81 4.42
CA ILE A 387 -8.01 10.62 5.81
C ILE A 387 -7.09 9.61 6.51
N ASP A 388 -6.82 8.49 5.84
CA ASP A 388 -5.98 7.42 6.36
C ASP A 388 -4.55 7.91 6.63
N LEU A 389 -4.03 8.90 5.88
CA LEU A 389 -2.71 9.47 6.20
C LEU A 389 -2.71 10.17 7.56
N PHE A 390 -3.75 10.95 7.87
CA PHE A 390 -3.88 11.58 9.19
C PHE A 390 -4.07 10.54 10.28
N ILE A 391 -4.94 9.54 10.04
CA ILE A 391 -5.21 8.49 11.01
C ILE A 391 -3.94 7.73 11.35
N GLU A 392 -3.19 7.27 10.35
CA GLU A 392 -1.98 6.48 10.59
C GLU A 392 -0.87 7.32 11.23
N ASP A 393 -0.78 8.62 10.92
CA ASP A 393 0.13 9.54 11.61
C ASP A 393 -0.26 9.72 13.09
N ILE A 394 -1.55 9.98 13.37
CA ILE A 394 -2.12 10.07 14.73
C ILE A 394 -1.85 8.78 15.52
N ILE A 395 -2.09 7.60 14.92
CA ILE A 395 -1.81 6.32 15.55
C ILE A 395 -0.33 6.21 15.91
N PHE A 396 0.53 6.52 14.94
CA PHE A 396 1.97 6.40 15.11
C PHE A 396 2.51 7.33 16.20
N GLN A 397 1.96 8.54 16.31
CA GLN A 397 2.35 9.52 17.32
C GLN A 397 1.82 9.19 18.73
N ARG A 398 0.51 8.92 18.86
CA ARG A 398 -0.17 8.75 20.16
C ARG A 398 0.02 7.36 20.77
N PHE A 399 0.05 6.31 19.95
CA PHE A 399 -0.02 4.93 20.42
C PHE A 399 1.26 4.14 20.11
N LYS A 400 2.39 4.56 20.67
CA LYS A 400 3.69 3.87 20.50
C LYS A 400 3.64 2.34 20.68
N PRO A 401 2.91 1.77 21.67
CA PRO A 401 2.81 0.32 21.83
C PRO A 401 2.09 -0.40 20.67
N LEU A 402 1.30 0.31 19.85
CA LEU A 402 0.63 -0.25 18.67
C LEU A 402 1.52 -0.26 17.42
N ARG A 403 2.65 0.45 17.40
CA ARG A 403 3.51 0.56 16.20
C ARG A 403 3.90 -0.79 15.58
N PRO A 404 4.22 -1.86 16.33
CA PRO A 404 4.50 -3.16 15.73
C PRO A 404 3.29 -3.78 15.01
N ILE A 405 2.09 -3.57 15.55
CA ILE A 405 0.83 -4.03 14.97
C ILE A 405 0.48 -3.18 13.74
N GLN A 406 0.57 -1.86 13.88
CA GLN A 406 0.39 -0.89 12.80
C GLN A 406 1.32 -1.17 11.62
N PHE A 407 2.61 -1.39 11.88
CA PHE A 407 3.60 -1.74 10.87
C PHE A 407 3.17 -2.95 10.03
N TYR A 408 2.80 -4.05 10.70
CA TYR A 408 2.41 -5.26 9.98
C TYR A 408 1.07 -5.06 9.25
N SER A 409 0.14 -4.31 9.84
CA SER A 409 -1.15 -3.96 9.23
C SER A 409 -0.98 -3.21 7.91
N LEU A 410 -0.19 -2.13 7.93
CA LEU A 410 0.09 -1.32 6.74
C LEU A 410 0.93 -2.07 5.72
N TYR A 411 1.87 -2.92 6.16
CA TYR A 411 2.63 -3.78 5.26
C TYR A 411 1.72 -4.73 4.46
N VAL A 412 0.68 -5.29 5.10
CA VAL A 412 -0.31 -6.14 4.41
C VAL A 412 -1.10 -5.32 3.39
N LEU A 413 -1.63 -4.15 3.78
CA LEU A 413 -2.36 -3.26 2.87
C LEU A 413 -1.53 -2.86 1.64
N ILE A 414 -0.27 -2.48 1.85
CA ILE A 414 0.65 -2.13 0.75
C ILE A 414 0.84 -3.30 -0.21
N ASN A 415 1.01 -4.52 0.30
CA ASN A 415 1.16 -5.69 -0.57
C ASN A 415 -0.12 -6.04 -1.34
N GLU A 416 -1.31 -5.78 -0.76
CA GLU A 416 -2.58 -5.88 -1.49
C GLU A 416 -2.65 -4.82 -2.60
N GLY A 417 -2.26 -3.58 -2.31
CA GLY A 417 -2.12 -2.49 -3.28
C GLY A 417 -1.16 -2.81 -4.43
N VAL A 418 0.03 -3.38 -4.12
CA VAL A 418 1.00 -3.86 -5.11
C VAL A 418 0.34 -4.89 -6.03
N LYS A 419 -0.37 -5.89 -5.49
CA LYS A 419 -1.07 -6.89 -6.32
C LYS A 419 -2.12 -6.24 -7.22
N ALA A 420 -2.92 -5.32 -6.70
CA ALA A 420 -3.98 -4.64 -7.44
C ALA A 420 -3.47 -3.88 -8.69
N VAL A 421 -2.20 -3.44 -8.69
CA VAL A 421 -1.65 -2.62 -9.79
C VAL A 421 -0.51 -3.28 -10.58
N THR A 422 -0.06 -4.46 -10.16
CA THR A 422 1.04 -5.17 -10.84
C THR A 422 0.69 -6.58 -11.32
N GLN A 423 -0.37 -7.18 -10.77
CA GLN A 423 -0.79 -8.52 -11.19
C GLN A 423 -1.34 -8.47 -12.62
N LYS A 424 -0.77 -9.31 -13.50
CA LYS A 424 -1.03 -9.29 -14.93
C LYS A 424 -2.52 -9.40 -15.25
N GLU A 425 -3.23 -10.33 -14.60
CA GLU A 425 -4.65 -10.56 -14.86
C GLU A 425 -5.53 -9.35 -14.48
N ILE A 426 -5.14 -8.59 -13.46
CA ILE A 426 -5.86 -7.40 -13.00
C ILE A 426 -5.57 -6.23 -13.95
N VAL A 427 -4.29 -6.00 -14.26
CA VAL A 427 -3.83 -4.88 -15.10
C VAL A 427 -4.37 -4.99 -16.52
N GLU A 428 -4.44 -6.19 -17.10
CA GLU A 428 -4.96 -6.38 -18.46
C GLU A 428 -6.47 -6.16 -18.59
N ARG A 429 -7.23 -6.34 -17.50
CA ARG A 429 -8.70 -6.27 -17.50
C ARG A 429 -9.25 -4.94 -16.99
N THR A 430 -8.42 -4.16 -16.31
CA THR A 430 -8.84 -2.90 -15.70
C THR A 430 -8.51 -1.72 -16.62
N PRO A 431 -9.44 -0.76 -16.80
CA PRO A 431 -9.16 0.46 -17.57
C PRO A 431 -7.88 1.16 -17.10
N LYS A 432 -7.05 1.59 -18.05
CA LYS A 432 -5.72 2.17 -17.77
C LYS A 432 -5.80 3.40 -16.86
N GLU A 433 -6.80 4.25 -17.06
CA GLU A 433 -7.01 5.45 -16.26
C GLU A 433 -7.28 5.09 -14.79
N ILE A 434 -8.06 4.05 -14.54
CA ILE A 434 -8.39 3.56 -13.19
C ILE A 434 -7.17 2.93 -12.52
N ILE A 435 -6.41 2.09 -13.24
CA ILE A 435 -5.15 1.54 -12.73
C ILE A 435 -4.16 2.65 -12.38
N ARG A 436 -4.07 3.70 -13.21
CA ARG A 436 -3.17 4.84 -12.94
C ARG A 436 -3.52 5.53 -11.63
N VAL A 437 -4.79 5.90 -11.44
CA VAL A 437 -5.26 6.57 -10.21
C VAL A 437 -5.06 5.67 -9.00
N SER A 438 -5.48 4.40 -9.08
CA SER A 438 -5.30 3.45 -7.99
C SER A 438 -3.81 3.25 -7.63
N LYS A 439 -2.92 3.22 -8.63
CA LYS A 439 -1.48 3.14 -8.38
C LYS A 439 -0.94 4.39 -7.70
N ILE A 440 -1.39 5.58 -8.08
CA ILE A 440 -0.99 6.82 -7.40
C ILE A 440 -1.38 6.78 -5.92
N TYR A 441 -2.62 6.42 -5.58
CA TYR A 441 -3.03 6.29 -4.17
C TYR A 441 -2.23 5.22 -3.41
N ASN A 442 -1.95 4.07 -4.03
CA ASN A 442 -1.09 3.05 -3.41
C ASN A 442 0.35 3.53 -3.20
N LEU A 443 0.92 4.34 -4.11
CA LEU A 443 2.23 4.96 -3.94
C LEU A 443 2.25 5.97 -2.78
N ILE A 444 1.16 6.72 -2.58
CA ILE A 444 1.01 7.64 -1.45
C ILE A 444 1.06 6.85 -0.13
N HIS A 445 0.31 5.75 0.00
CA HIS A 445 0.38 4.90 1.19
C HIS A 445 1.77 4.29 1.41
N ALA A 446 2.44 3.82 0.35
CA ALA A 446 3.80 3.30 0.46
C ALA A 446 4.83 4.38 0.86
N THR A 447 4.63 5.61 0.38
CA THR A 447 5.45 6.78 0.77
C THR A 447 5.21 7.15 2.23
N HIS A 448 3.95 7.14 2.68
CA HIS A 448 3.60 7.36 4.07
C HIS A 448 4.20 6.29 5.00
N PHE A 449 4.13 5.02 4.62
CA PHE A 449 4.79 3.94 5.36
C PHE A 449 6.31 4.11 5.47
N LYS A 450 6.95 4.59 4.40
CA LYS A 450 8.36 4.96 4.43
C LYS A 450 8.62 6.10 5.43
N THR A 451 7.76 7.10 5.49
CA THR A 451 7.87 8.19 6.48
C THR A 451 7.75 7.67 7.92
N LEU A 452 6.78 6.79 8.19
CA LEU A 452 6.55 6.24 9.53
C LEU A 452 7.65 5.27 9.98
N PHE A 453 8.10 4.36 9.10
CA PHE A 453 8.95 3.22 9.48
C PHE A 453 10.33 3.21 8.84
N GLY A 454 10.62 4.13 7.92
CA GLY A 454 11.92 4.25 7.25
C GLY A 454 12.22 3.13 6.26
N ILE A 455 11.22 2.37 5.82
CA ILE A 455 11.32 1.25 4.87
C ILE A 455 10.63 1.64 3.57
N ASP A 456 11.37 1.63 2.46
CA ASP A 456 10.86 2.04 1.16
C ASP A 456 10.30 0.85 0.37
N LEU A 457 8.98 0.83 0.19
CA LEU A 457 8.26 -0.18 -0.60
C LEU A 457 7.66 0.40 -1.89
N THR A 458 7.96 1.66 -2.22
CA THR A 458 7.35 2.37 -3.37
C THR A 458 7.67 1.66 -4.69
N GLY A 459 8.91 1.18 -4.84
CA GLY A 459 9.38 0.48 -6.04
C GLY A 459 8.62 -0.81 -6.37
N LEU A 460 7.96 -1.45 -5.39
CA LEU A 460 7.19 -2.67 -5.62
C LEU A 460 5.99 -2.45 -6.55
N HIS A 461 5.46 -1.22 -6.63
CA HIS A 461 4.32 -0.86 -7.48
C HIS A 461 4.68 -0.67 -8.96
N LYS A 462 5.98 -0.74 -9.31
CA LYS A 462 6.51 -0.50 -10.67
C LYS A 462 5.94 0.79 -11.30
N PRO A 463 6.08 1.94 -10.62
CA PRO A 463 5.54 3.19 -11.13
C PRO A 463 6.37 3.70 -12.32
N ASN A 464 5.73 4.41 -13.23
CA ASN A 464 6.44 5.27 -14.16
C ASN A 464 6.76 6.63 -13.51
N LYS A 465 7.52 7.47 -14.21
CA LYS A 465 7.94 8.78 -13.68
C LYS A 465 6.76 9.70 -13.37
N ILE A 466 5.76 9.76 -14.24
CA ILE A 466 4.58 10.63 -14.04
C ILE A 466 3.80 10.18 -12.80
N GLU A 467 3.54 8.88 -12.66
CA GLU A 467 2.85 8.31 -11.48
C GLU A 467 3.62 8.63 -10.18
N SER A 468 4.95 8.55 -10.21
CA SER A 468 5.80 8.85 -9.05
C SER A 468 5.79 10.34 -8.71
N ASP A 469 5.94 11.21 -9.71
CA ASP A 469 5.96 12.66 -9.54
C ASP A 469 4.59 13.16 -9.04
N THR A 470 3.48 12.61 -9.54
CA THR A 470 2.12 12.94 -9.06
C THR A 470 1.89 12.46 -7.64
N ALA A 471 2.21 11.21 -7.31
CA ALA A 471 2.05 10.70 -5.94
C ALA A 471 2.88 11.52 -4.94
N LYS A 472 4.09 11.93 -5.33
CA LYS A 472 4.93 12.81 -4.52
C LYS A 472 4.29 14.18 -4.33
N LYS A 473 3.79 14.82 -5.39
CA LYS A 473 3.12 16.13 -5.30
C LYS A 473 1.96 16.11 -4.28
N LEU A 474 1.08 15.12 -4.39
CA LEU A 474 -0.06 14.96 -3.48
C LEU A 474 0.41 14.68 -2.04
N TYR A 475 1.43 13.83 -1.86
CA TYR A 475 1.99 13.57 -0.54
C TYR A 475 2.66 14.80 0.08
N ASP A 476 3.36 15.62 -0.70
CA ASP A 476 3.96 16.87 -0.25
C ASP A 476 2.86 17.86 0.22
N GLU A 477 1.72 17.93 -0.47
CA GLU A 477 0.54 18.71 -0.03
C GLU A 477 0.00 18.22 1.33
N PHE A 478 -0.14 16.90 1.52
CA PHE A 478 -0.52 16.36 2.84
C PHE A 478 0.44 16.79 3.95
N LEU A 479 1.75 16.84 3.69
CA LEU A 479 2.73 17.26 4.70
C LEU A 479 2.55 18.73 5.10
N GLU A 480 2.03 19.59 4.21
CA GLU A 480 1.72 20.98 4.52
C GLU A 480 0.53 21.06 5.50
N TYR A 481 -0.53 20.28 5.27
CA TYR A 481 -1.69 20.19 6.17
C TYR A 481 -1.37 19.51 7.50
N ARG A 482 -0.43 18.56 7.53
CA ARG A 482 -0.15 17.72 8.72
C ARG A 482 0.23 18.52 9.97
N GLU A 483 0.95 19.63 9.82
CA GLU A 483 1.54 20.36 10.96
C GLU A 483 0.57 21.38 11.61
N ASP A 484 -0.46 21.85 10.89
CA ASP A 484 -1.38 22.91 11.35
C ASP A 484 -2.85 22.59 11.01
N ARG A 485 -3.22 21.30 11.08
CA ARG A 485 -4.56 20.83 10.68
C ARG A 485 -5.67 21.42 11.57
N GLU A 486 -6.66 22.05 10.95
CA GLU A 486 -7.97 22.32 11.55
C GLU A 486 -8.95 21.14 11.36
N SER A 487 -9.98 21.05 12.21
CA SER A 487 -10.99 19.99 12.11
C SER A 487 -11.72 20.05 10.76
N GLY A 488 -11.69 18.96 9.99
CA GLY A 488 -12.40 18.83 8.70
C GLY A 488 -11.57 19.16 7.46
N GLU A 489 -10.33 19.62 7.60
CA GLU A 489 -9.47 19.94 6.44
C GLU A 489 -9.09 18.71 5.60
N GLU A 490 -9.22 17.49 6.13
CA GLU A 490 -9.08 16.26 5.36
C GLU A 490 -10.06 16.20 4.16
N TYR A 491 -11.22 16.86 4.26
CA TYR A 491 -12.20 16.95 3.16
C TYR A 491 -11.73 17.86 2.03
N GLU A 492 -10.94 18.90 2.34
CA GLU A 492 -10.34 19.76 1.32
C GLU A 492 -9.31 18.98 0.50
N LEU A 493 -8.46 18.20 1.18
CA LEU A 493 -7.49 17.33 0.51
C LEU A 493 -8.17 16.29 -0.39
N ILE A 494 -9.29 15.68 0.06
CA ILE A 494 -10.09 14.78 -0.79
C ILE A 494 -10.50 15.50 -2.07
N GLN A 495 -11.02 16.73 -1.96
CA GLN A 495 -11.48 17.51 -3.11
C GLN A 495 -10.32 17.88 -4.04
N HIS A 496 -9.23 18.43 -3.52
CA HIS A 496 -8.06 18.83 -4.31
C HIS A 496 -7.43 17.65 -5.06
N TRP A 497 -7.24 16.52 -4.36
CA TRP A 497 -6.65 15.33 -4.98
C TRP A 497 -7.57 14.72 -6.02
N ALA A 498 -8.88 14.74 -5.77
CA ALA A 498 -9.85 14.32 -6.76
C ALA A 498 -9.80 15.20 -8.02
N GLU A 499 -9.70 16.53 -7.90
CA GLU A 499 -9.57 17.44 -9.03
C GLU A 499 -8.27 17.18 -9.82
N ASP A 500 -7.14 17.09 -9.13
CA ASP A 500 -5.83 16.81 -9.73
C ASP A 500 -5.81 15.48 -10.50
N LEU A 501 -6.54 14.48 -9.99
CA LEU A 501 -6.65 13.15 -10.59
C LEU A 501 -7.86 13.01 -11.53
N LYS A 502 -8.70 14.05 -11.66
CA LYS A 502 -9.94 14.10 -12.48
C LYS A 502 -11.03 13.13 -12.04
N MET A 503 -11.16 12.92 -10.74
CA MET A 503 -12.13 12.03 -10.09
C MET A 503 -13.28 12.80 -9.42
N ASP A 504 -13.19 14.12 -9.33
CA ASP A 504 -14.16 15.04 -8.73
C ASP A 504 -15.57 14.93 -9.36
N GLY A 505 -15.67 14.45 -10.60
CA GLY A 505 -16.94 14.22 -11.28
C GLY A 505 -17.73 12.99 -10.81
N TYR A 506 -17.23 12.21 -9.85
CA TYR A 506 -17.82 10.92 -9.44
C TYR A 506 -18.37 10.89 -8.02
N PHE A 507 -18.32 12.00 -7.29
CA PHE A 507 -18.87 12.12 -5.95
C PHE A 507 -19.20 13.59 -5.63
N ASP A 508 -19.95 13.80 -4.55
CA ASP A 508 -20.11 15.10 -3.91
C ASP A 508 -19.65 15.01 -2.45
N LEU A 509 -19.00 16.07 -1.96
CA LEU A 509 -18.85 16.35 -0.54
C LEU A 509 -19.92 17.35 -0.11
N ILE A 510 -20.74 16.95 0.87
CA ILE A 510 -21.87 17.74 1.35
C ILE A 510 -21.69 17.97 2.84
N LEU A 511 -21.78 19.22 3.29
CA LEU A 511 -21.71 19.54 4.71
C LEU A 511 -22.82 18.79 5.47
N GLU A 512 -22.43 18.04 6.51
CA GLU A 512 -23.34 17.14 7.21
C GLU A 512 -24.47 17.90 7.90
N SER A 513 -24.19 19.08 8.47
CA SER A 513 -25.22 19.92 9.08
C SER A 513 -26.28 20.31 8.06
N LYS A 514 -25.88 20.78 6.87
CA LYS A 514 -26.81 21.09 5.75
C LYS A 514 -27.60 19.85 5.30
N TYR A 515 -26.96 18.67 5.25
CA TYR A 515 -27.64 17.44 4.83
C TYR A 515 -28.64 16.93 5.87
N ARG A 516 -28.30 17.01 7.17
CA ARG A 516 -29.13 16.49 8.26
C ARG A 516 -30.18 17.49 8.75
N SER A 517 -29.94 18.79 8.58
CA SER A 517 -30.90 19.86 8.88
C SER A 517 -31.98 20.01 7.81
N GLN A 518 -31.80 19.39 6.65
CA GLN A 518 -32.81 19.39 5.60
C GLN A 518 -34.06 18.62 6.05
N SER A 519 -35.05 19.34 6.58
CA SER A 519 -36.43 18.87 6.48
C SER A 519 -36.85 18.91 5.01
N ILE A 520 -37.88 18.13 4.64
CA ILE A 520 -38.48 18.22 3.30
C ILE A 520 -38.86 19.69 2.97
N ASP A 521 -39.24 20.46 3.98
CA ASP A 521 -39.60 21.87 3.84
C ASP A 521 -38.37 22.79 3.65
N ASP A 522 -37.22 22.51 4.28
CA ASP A 522 -35.97 23.29 4.13
C ASP A 522 -35.28 23.04 2.79
N VAL A 523 -35.39 21.83 2.23
CA VAL A 523 -34.99 21.54 0.84
C VAL A 523 -35.85 22.34 -0.14
N ILE A 524 -37.14 22.48 0.14
CA ILE A 524 -38.07 23.26 -0.67
C ILE A 524 -37.79 24.77 -0.50
N GLU A 525 -37.44 25.25 0.70
CA GLU A 525 -37.17 26.66 0.98
C GLU A 525 -35.80 27.14 0.45
N SER A 526 -34.75 26.33 0.56
CA SER A 526 -33.42 26.62 -0.02
C SER A 526 -33.44 26.64 -1.56
N VAL A 527 -34.20 25.75 -2.19
CA VAL A 527 -34.43 25.75 -3.65
C VAL A 527 -35.29 26.95 -4.10
N ASN A 528 -36.13 27.50 -3.21
CA ASN A 528 -36.99 28.65 -3.50
C ASN A 528 -36.36 30.01 -3.20
N SER A 529 -35.38 30.09 -2.30
CA SER A 529 -34.75 31.34 -1.85
C SER A 529 -33.49 31.70 -2.62
N ASP A 530 -32.69 30.72 -3.06
CA ASP A 530 -31.54 30.91 -3.95
C ASP A 530 -31.36 29.67 -4.84
N PRO A 531 -32.13 29.54 -5.94
CA PRO A 531 -32.16 28.33 -6.78
C PRO A 531 -30.81 27.98 -7.45
N PHE A 532 -29.83 28.88 -7.34
CA PHE A 532 -28.50 28.78 -7.95
C PHE A 532 -27.35 29.06 -6.97
N ASN A 533 -27.64 29.30 -5.69
CA ASN A 533 -26.68 29.58 -4.63
C ASN A 533 -25.69 30.72 -4.97
N LEU A 534 -26.21 31.87 -5.42
CA LEU A 534 -25.44 33.04 -5.87
C LEU A 534 -24.99 33.98 -4.73
N SER A 535 -25.39 33.70 -3.48
CA SER A 535 -25.14 34.59 -2.33
C SER A 535 -23.91 34.25 -1.47
N GLU A 536 -23.24 33.12 -1.70
CA GLU A 536 -21.95 32.78 -1.05
C GLU A 536 -20.84 32.67 -2.09
N SER A 537 -19.84 33.55 -1.99
CA SER A 537 -18.66 33.57 -2.86
C SER A 537 -17.70 32.43 -2.51
N ASP A 538 -18.03 31.21 -2.93
CA ASP A 538 -17.13 30.04 -2.88
C ASP A 538 -16.70 29.66 -4.32
N PRO A 539 -15.39 29.71 -4.65
CA PRO A 539 -14.83 29.26 -5.93
C PRO A 539 -15.16 27.82 -6.33
N SER A 540 -15.64 26.96 -5.43
CA SER A 540 -16.11 25.59 -5.73
C SER A 540 -17.48 25.56 -6.42
N GLN A 541 -18.33 26.57 -6.19
CA GLN A 541 -19.71 26.64 -6.69
C GLN A 541 -19.78 27.18 -8.13
N GLU A 542 -18.92 28.12 -8.52
CA GLU A 542 -18.75 28.54 -9.92
C GLU A 542 -18.32 27.38 -10.83
N ARG A 543 -17.57 26.42 -10.27
CA ARG A 543 -17.13 25.20 -10.95
C ARG A 543 -18.29 24.19 -11.14
N LYS A 544 -19.17 24.05 -10.15
CA LYS A 544 -20.41 23.24 -10.23
C LYS A 544 -21.36 23.78 -11.31
N MET A 545 -21.48 25.10 -11.44
CA MET A 545 -22.30 25.73 -12.48
C MET A 545 -21.76 25.45 -13.90
N ARG A 546 -20.42 25.50 -14.09
CA ARG A 546 -19.79 25.12 -15.37
C ARG A 546 -20.04 23.66 -15.74
N SER A 547 -19.85 22.72 -14.80
CA SER A 547 -20.05 21.30 -15.10
C SER A 547 -21.53 20.92 -15.27
N PHE A 548 -22.45 21.62 -14.61
CA PHE A 548 -23.89 21.43 -14.80
C PHE A 548 -24.36 21.87 -16.19
N VAL A 549 -23.89 23.04 -16.66
CA VAL A 549 -24.18 23.57 -17.99
C VAL A 549 -23.55 22.70 -19.10
N GLU A 550 -22.35 22.18 -18.88
CA GLU A 550 -21.64 21.32 -19.86
C GLU A 550 -22.20 19.88 -19.92
N SER A 551 -22.89 19.40 -18.88
CA SER A 551 -23.41 18.02 -18.81
C SER A 551 -24.85 17.83 -19.28
N HIS A 552 -25.59 18.91 -19.52
CA HIS A 552 -27.03 18.86 -19.85
C HIS A 552 -27.40 19.52 -21.20
N THR A 553 -26.41 19.84 -22.03
CA THR A 553 -26.62 20.23 -23.44
C THR A 553 -26.53 18.99 -24.32
N SER A 554 -27.65 18.27 -24.52
CA SER A 554 -27.85 17.65 -25.84
C SER A 554 -28.39 18.76 -26.74
N GLU A 555 -27.89 18.88 -27.97
CA GLU A 555 -28.07 20.07 -28.84
C GLU A 555 -29.53 20.42 -29.21
N ASP A 556 -30.56 19.75 -28.67
CA ASP A 556 -31.91 19.83 -29.20
C ASP A 556 -33.09 19.76 -28.21
N VAL A 557 -32.90 19.49 -26.90
CA VAL A 557 -34.03 19.39 -25.94
C VAL A 557 -33.64 19.88 -24.55
N ASN A 558 -34.44 20.79 -23.98
CA ASN A 558 -34.26 21.28 -22.61
C ASN A 558 -35.04 20.42 -21.59
N MET A 559 -34.34 19.54 -20.86
CA MET A 559 -34.98 18.62 -19.90
C MET A 559 -35.65 19.34 -18.71
N ALA A 560 -35.21 20.54 -18.32
CA ALA A 560 -35.89 21.32 -17.29
C ALA A 560 -37.26 21.79 -17.77
N VAL A 561 -37.36 22.21 -19.05
CA VAL A 561 -38.64 22.56 -19.68
C VAL A 561 -39.55 21.33 -19.74
N VAL A 562 -39.03 20.15 -20.07
CA VAL A 562 -39.80 18.88 -20.06
C VAL A 562 -40.43 18.62 -18.70
N MET A 563 -39.66 18.73 -17.61
CA MET A 563 -40.19 18.50 -16.26
C MET A 563 -41.25 19.53 -15.85
N TYR A 564 -41.08 20.81 -16.22
CA TYR A 564 -42.13 21.81 -16.02
C TYR A 564 -43.40 21.52 -16.82
N MET A 565 -43.27 20.97 -18.03
CA MET A 565 -44.40 20.54 -18.84
C MET A 565 -45.11 19.32 -18.24
N VAL A 566 -44.38 18.38 -17.65
CA VAL A 566 -44.98 17.26 -16.88
C VAL A 566 -45.80 17.81 -15.72
N SER A 567 -45.23 18.72 -14.90
CA SER A 567 -45.98 19.34 -13.80
C SER A 567 -47.20 20.12 -14.28
N ALA A 568 -47.11 20.82 -15.41
CA ALA A 568 -48.25 21.52 -16.01
C ALA A 568 -49.34 20.55 -16.45
N LEU A 569 -48.97 19.45 -17.11
CA LEU A 569 -49.92 18.42 -17.56
C LEU A 569 -50.61 17.73 -16.39
N GLU A 570 -49.88 17.42 -15.31
CA GLU A 570 -50.44 16.85 -14.08
C GLU A 570 -51.41 17.82 -13.40
N TYR A 571 -51.01 19.10 -13.28
CA TYR A 571 -51.85 20.14 -12.68
C TYR A 571 -53.18 20.33 -13.43
N LEU A 572 -53.16 20.27 -14.75
CA LEU A 572 -54.35 20.46 -15.59
C LEU A 572 -55.22 19.21 -15.73
N LYS A 573 -54.74 18.04 -15.29
CA LYS A 573 -55.34 16.71 -15.58
C LYS A 573 -56.82 16.62 -15.19
N GLU A 574 -57.19 17.17 -14.04
CA GLU A 574 -58.56 17.10 -13.47
C GLU A 574 -59.37 18.39 -13.71
N MET A 575 -58.88 19.32 -14.54
CA MET A 575 -59.54 20.61 -14.78
C MET A 575 -60.51 20.57 -15.96
N SER A 576 -61.61 21.33 -15.86
CA SER A 576 -62.53 21.51 -16.99
C SER A 576 -61.88 22.32 -18.12
N GLN A 577 -62.25 22.03 -19.37
CA GLN A 577 -61.74 22.74 -20.54
C GLN A 577 -61.92 24.27 -20.46
N GLU A 578 -63.02 24.74 -19.86
CA GLU A 578 -63.27 26.16 -19.64
C GLU A 578 -62.25 26.81 -18.68
N LYS A 579 -61.83 26.09 -17.63
CA LYS A 579 -60.79 26.55 -16.70
C LYS A 579 -59.41 26.57 -17.35
N ILE A 580 -59.07 25.54 -18.14
CA ILE A 580 -57.79 25.48 -18.86
C ILE A 580 -57.69 26.65 -19.87
N LYS A 581 -58.77 26.94 -20.60
CA LYS A 581 -58.85 28.10 -21.51
C LYS A 581 -58.65 29.42 -20.78
N LYS A 582 -59.27 29.60 -19.61
CA LYS A 582 -59.10 30.80 -18.79
C LYS A 582 -57.63 30.99 -18.39
N ILE A 583 -56.97 29.94 -17.89
CA ILE A 583 -55.55 29.96 -17.52
C ILE A 583 -54.67 30.25 -18.74
N ALA A 584 -54.97 29.68 -19.91
CA ALA A 584 -54.24 29.91 -21.15
C ALA A 584 -54.25 31.40 -21.59
N PHE A 585 -55.38 32.10 -21.40
CA PHE A 585 -55.48 33.55 -21.68
C PHE A 585 -54.74 34.41 -20.64
N GLU A 586 -54.71 33.98 -19.38
CA GLU A 586 -53.91 34.66 -18.36
C GLU A 586 -52.41 34.54 -18.66
N PHE A 587 -51.92 33.37 -19.06
CA PHE A 587 -50.54 33.22 -19.55
C PHE A 587 -50.26 34.03 -20.82
N ALA A 588 -51.24 34.16 -21.74
CA ALA A 588 -51.08 35.04 -22.90
C ALA A 588 -50.95 36.52 -22.51
N THR A 589 -51.64 36.93 -21.44
CA THR A 589 -51.53 38.28 -20.89
C THR A 589 -50.15 38.54 -20.29
N VAL A 590 -49.58 37.53 -19.62
CA VAL A 590 -48.20 37.57 -19.14
C VAL A 590 -47.22 37.57 -20.32
N GLY A 591 -47.47 36.77 -21.37
CA GLY A 591 -46.66 36.69 -22.59
C GLY A 591 -46.57 38.00 -23.36
N MET A 592 -47.64 38.80 -23.40
CA MET A 592 -47.66 40.11 -24.06
C MET A 592 -46.70 41.13 -23.43
N GLN A 593 -46.35 40.96 -22.15
CA GLN A 593 -45.39 41.82 -21.45
C GLN A 593 -43.93 41.40 -21.71
N GLY A 594 -43.71 40.30 -22.43
CA GLY A 594 -42.42 39.67 -22.62
C GLY A 594 -42.06 38.79 -21.43
N ILE A 595 -41.84 37.50 -21.68
CA ILE A 595 -41.36 36.56 -20.67
C ILE A 595 -39.86 36.34 -20.91
N ASP A 596 -39.05 36.90 -20.02
CA ASP A 596 -37.63 36.59 -19.92
C ASP A 596 -37.48 35.19 -19.27
N PRO A 597 -36.90 34.19 -19.98
CA PRO A 597 -36.71 32.84 -19.44
C PRO A 597 -35.91 32.80 -18.13
N ASN A 598 -35.06 33.81 -17.90
CA ASN A 598 -34.12 33.87 -16.79
C ASN A 598 -34.63 34.69 -15.59
N LYS A 599 -35.85 35.24 -15.63
CA LYS A 599 -36.46 36.00 -14.53
C LYS A 599 -37.56 35.22 -13.82
N GLY A 600 -37.77 35.47 -12.53
CA GLY A 600 -38.91 34.98 -11.76
C GLY A 600 -39.97 36.05 -11.52
N GLY A 601 -41.00 35.74 -10.74
CA GLY A 601 -42.04 36.69 -10.34
C GLY A 601 -43.26 36.77 -11.27
N TYR A 602 -43.44 35.81 -12.18
CA TYR A 602 -44.64 35.79 -13.03
C TYR A 602 -45.83 35.19 -12.26
N HIS A 603 -46.92 35.93 -12.21
CA HIS A 603 -48.13 35.57 -11.47
C HIS A 603 -49.30 35.30 -12.43
N VAL A 604 -50.06 34.25 -12.17
CA VAL A 604 -51.23 33.84 -12.95
C VAL A 604 -52.43 33.72 -12.00
N PRO A 605 -53.40 34.66 -12.04
CA PRO A 605 -54.45 34.76 -11.03
C PRO A 605 -55.27 33.49 -10.76
N SER A 606 -55.51 32.66 -11.79
CA SER A 606 -56.26 31.43 -11.65
C SER A 606 -55.45 30.25 -11.10
N ILE A 607 -54.14 30.44 -10.85
CA ILE A 607 -53.27 29.46 -10.19
C ILE A 607 -52.89 30.02 -8.80
N PRO A 608 -53.44 29.46 -7.70
CA PRO A 608 -53.14 29.91 -6.35
C PRO A 608 -51.63 29.87 -6.05
N ASN A 609 -51.10 30.90 -5.39
CA ASN A 609 -49.68 31.03 -5.05
C ASN A 609 -48.74 30.92 -6.27
N SER A 610 -49.22 31.31 -7.47
CA SER A 610 -48.43 31.28 -8.70
C SER A 610 -47.25 32.25 -8.63
N ASN A 611 -46.05 31.77 -8.31
CA ASN A 611 -44.81 32.49 -8.57
C ASN A 611 -43.98 31.64 -9.54
N PHE A 612 -44.04 31.98 -10.82
CA PHE A 612 -43.38 31.22 -11.87
C PHE A 612 -42.03 31.85 -12.27
N SER A 613 -41.03 31.00 -12.49
CA SER A 613 -39.83 31.35 -13.27
C SER A 613 -40.17 31.51 -14.76
N GLY A 614 -39.33 32.18 -15.54
CA GLY A 614 -39.52 32.38 -16.98
C GLY A 614 -39.71 31.08 -17.74
N TYR A 615 -38.78 30.12 -17.63
CA TYR A 615 -38.93 28.80 -18.27
C TYR A 615 -40.18 28.04 -17.84
N LYS A 616 -40.52 28.04 -16.54
CA LYS A 616 -41.77 27.43 -16.04
C LYS A 616 -43.01 28.16 -16.57
N THR A 617 -42.97 29.48 -16.70
CA THR A 617 -44.06 30.30 -17.28
C THR A 617 -44.24 29.94 -18.75
N LEU A 618 -43.15 29.87 -19.52
CA LEU A 618 -43.16 29.51 -20.93
C LEU A 618 -43.63 28.05 -21.13
N ALA A 619 -43.21 27.12 -20.25
CA ALA A 619 -43.67 25.73 -20.28
C ALA A 619 -45.17 25.60 -19.97
N PHE A 620 -45.66 26.23 -18.88
CA PHE A 620 -47.09 26.23 -18.55
C PHE A 620 -47.92 26.97 -19.60
N TYR A 621 -47.39 28.06 -20.17
CA TYR A 621 -48.04 28.78 -21.27
C TYR A 621 -48.23 27.86 -22.48
N TYR A 622 -47.17 27.15 -22.87
CA TYR A 622 -47.22 26.17 -23.96
C TYR A 622 -48.23 25.05 -23.67
N VAL A 623 -48.17 24.40 -22.51
CA VAL A 623 -49.06 23.28 -22.15
C VAL A 623 -50.52 23.72 -22.06
N THR A 624 -50.80 24.90 -21.48
CA THR A 624 -52.17 25.40 -21.35
C THR A 624 -52.77 25.75 -22.71
N TRP A 625 -51.98 26.24 -23.66
CA TRP A 625 -52.40 26.43 -25.05
C TRP A 625 -52.58 25.11 -25.78
N ALA A 626 -51.65 24.16 -25.63
CA ALA A 626 -51.75 22.84 -26.23
C ALA A 626 -52.98 22.06 -25.74
N LYS A 627 -53.41 22.25 -24.48
CA LYS A 627 -54.58 21.60 -23.89
C LYS A 627 -55.90 22.36 -24.03
N GLY A 628 -55.85 23.69 -23.97
CA GLY A 628 -57.04 24.55 -23.93
C GLY A 628 -57.42 25.16 -25.28
N ILE A 629 -56.44 25.47 -26.14
CA ILE A 629 -56.64 26.15 -27.43
C ILE A 629 -55.70 25.55 -28.50
N PRO A 630 -55.78 24.22 -28.76
CA PRO A 630 -54.81 23.53 -29.62
C PRO A 630 -54.74 24.06 -31.05
N ASP A 631 -55.86 24.52 -31.61
CA ASP A 631 -55.94 25.07 -32.97
C ASP A 631 -55.09 26.34 -33.16
N MET A 632 -54.74 27.03 -32.05
CA MET A 632 -53.97 28.27 -32.05
C MET A 632 -52.54 28.07 -31.53
N LEU A 633 -52.15 26.86 -31.12
CA LEU A 633 -50.81 26.58 -30.55
C LEU A 633 -49.68 26.98 -31.51
N GLY A 634 -49.84 26.69 -32.81
CA GLY A 634 -48.85 27.05 -33.83
C GLY A 634 -48.63 28.56 -34.02
N GLN A 635 -49.52 29.40 -33.49
CA GLN A 635 -49.36 30.86 -33.52
C GLN A 635 -48.42 31.38 -32.44
N LEU A 636 -48.09 30.58 -31.40
CA LEU A 636 -47.16 30.97 -30.35
C LEU A 636 -45.70 31.02 -30.82
N GLN A 637 -45.35 30.27 -31.88
CA GLN A 637 -43.97 30.16 -32.41
C GLN A 637 -42.91 29.82 -31.33
N MET A 638 -43.31 29.09 -30.28
CA MET A 638 -42.42 28.67 -29.21
C MET A 638 -41.76 27.32 -29.54
N PRO A 639 -40.44 27.16 -29.33
CA PRO A 639 -39.69 25.99 -29.79
C PRO A 639 -39.77 24.81 -28.81
N PHE A 640 -40.97 24.40 -28.38
CA PHE A 640 -41.13 23.36 -27.35
C PHE A 640 -41.93 22.11 -27.77
N ASP A 641 -42.06 21.89 -29.07
CA ASP A 641 -42.75 20.70 -29.59
C ASP A 641 -42.12 19.39 -29.10
N LYS A 642 -40.78 19.29 -29.15
CA LYS A 642 -40.03 18.10 -28.73
C LYS A 642 -40.18 17.87 -27.21
N GLU A 643 -40.08 18.93 -26.42
CA GLU A 643 -40.24 18.89 -24.96
C GLU A 643 -41.65 18.46 -24.56
N TYR A 644 -42.68 18.97 -25.24
CA TYR A 644 -44.07 18.64 -24.97
C TYR A 644 -44.42 17.19 -25.34
N GLU A 645 -43.89 16.69 -26.46
CA GLU A 645 -44.04 15.28 -26.84
C GLU A 645 -43.42 14.36 -25.79
N LEU A 646 -42.20 14.67 -25.34
CA LEU A 646 -41.51 13.90 -24.31
C LEU A 646 -42.26 13.95 -22.96
N ALA A 647 -42.71 15.13 -22.53
CA ALA A 647 -43.49 15.30 -21.31
C ALA A 647 -44.82 14.51 -21.34
N THR A 648 -45.49 14.46 -22.49
CA THR A 648 -46.71 13.66 -22.67
C THR A 648 -46.43 12.15 -22.61
N ALA A 649 -45.25 11.71 -23.09
CA ALA A 649 -44.83 10.31 -23.00
C ALA A 649 -44.54 9.87 -21.56
N PHE A 650 -44.00 10.75 -20.71
CA PHE A 650 -43.77 10.48 -19.28
C PHE A 650 -45.07 10.14 -18.53
N LEU A 651 -46.19 10.78 -18.88
CA LEU A 651 -47.48 10.58 -18.21
C LEU A 651 -48.32 9.41 -18.76
N LYS A 652 -47.86 8.77 -19.84
CA LYS A 652 -48.51 7.56 -20.42
C LYS A 652 -47.93 6.25 -19.88
N LYS A 653 -46.83 6.31 -19.12
CA LYS A 653 -46.28 5.20 -18.34
C LYS A 653 -46.80 5.26 -16.92
#